data_AF-A0A7S7NXU5-F1
#
_entry.id   AF-A0A7S7NXU5-F1
#
_cell.length_a   1.000
_cell.length_b   1.000
_cell.length_c   1.000
_cell.angle_alpha   90.00
_cell.angle_beta   90.00
_cell.angle_gamma   90.00
#
_symmetry.space_group_name_H-M   'P 1'
#
loop_
_entity.id
_entity.type
_entity.pdbx_description
1 polymer ?
#
loop_
_entity_poly.entity_id
_entity_poly.type
_entity_poly.pdbx_seq_one_letter_code
_entity_poly.pdbx_strand_id
1 'polypeptide(L)'
;MTHHFWERLLFACLAAGLGLQGQPASLPVVQSRTGPIRTETVTLSELTPASQYSLLYSVASLSGLGPDARLTVQVTQGDSVLAEKVLHAGDADFYTQFRVPRAGKAEVRVSNSGASGQFRLTVNRWPLSDSVRRGPSHRWQDAMEMTLGKTVFASGDDAPYIPLPGTPRTAIVEDPARTDWYQFHFAGSAPKLVFFQIELMERDQVPVNVAVYRLVGGKLEEHFQGEDPVSLPHEVQALPGNKFIPRILREAGEYYVAVRAAHPEYKLRTRLYDPAPYKDPQVAVRTGVDYILAAGDSWHANTPRRGGTLDRVSAVHQETSLCVACHATHFSQRAQLYATRNGYPVVQRQQLQFLSERFYNNPRPFYGFEQEGAVWARMISAPANVLGRMSHLMDLFEDQITGERREKFHQGIAKYLDLYYAGRDKLPGDETNGNTPLVSAHEVAWYAWTETHDGRLPEMVARGEVKNMVDLCYQTLALAEMDKVRYEQQIAGNAKRILSLQRPGGQWAMNFPAGQPEVEFQTGHALWALHAAGIPADHPQVAKAIAYLLGRQQPWGGWLDPLQSYENFRTPFRESQMAILALSAYFPQANRPKGWNSPVIRALSSDPAQLLAQLDEVWDRPSAAVLAGIEAATKSNDALIRQAAVEALGRLGQAVDPSLLGDPSKMVQRTAAWTIRQSYRSKPDVAVTPVLTALASRDDRMRWGGVRVFAAHFSTLATRAPLAAALEKLMNDPVPVIRMDAVKALWQFWFWNADPGVRSGIEDATLQALGQPQHPWVAQNLRHAVYNLADENIRYLYNNWVPLLGRPEDRDQAIRGRLAVESQLAAKFATLLEQGSEPAKEELLRALTEQPLRRADIYDLKADLSMQAPLVYNRIGNDIEQIAFFGDSAERFAAALKPLLSSRDGEMRAMASRAVYLVRSTRFGDVNRLAGETGEQVKFVTAKVEQMPEGAEVARALKPPPVTVAAKSTGPRPAVKVKLDEAYFRGYVQPILEKRGKDGYACVHCHASHAIFDGTYGTAMKVVDPGQPETSLILMKPTSTSESEGVAGGNTVAHGGGIRWAKDSPEYVTILEWIKGAKE
;
A
#
# COMPACT_ATOMS: atom_id res chain seq x y z
N MET A 1 -30.52 -20.21 69.83
CA MET A 1 -30.08 -18.81 69.63
C MET A 1 -28.68 -18.76 69.00
N THR A 2 -28.46 -19.47 67.89
CA THR A 2 -27.12 -19.65 67.29
C THR A 2 -27.17 -19.81 65.76
N HIS A 3 -28.12 -19.16 65.09
CA HIS A 3 -28.26 -19.23 63.63
C HIS A 3 -28.37 -17.87 62.91
N HIS A 4 -28.38 -16.74 63.62
CA HIS A 4 -28.56 -15.40 63.00
C HIS A 4 -27.31 -14.52 62.99
N PHE A 5 -26.19 -14.96 63.58
CA PHE A 5 -24.95 -14.15 63.64
C PHE A 5 -23.96 -14.47 62.50
N TRP A 6 -24.02 -15.67 61.90
CA TRP A 6 -23.10 -16.09 60.84
C TRP A 6 -23.51 -15.64 59.42
N GLU A 7 -24.81 -15.47 59.15
CA GLU A 7 -25.26 -15.00 57.82
C GLU A 7 -24.94 -13.52 57.55
N ARG A 8 -24.86 -12.68 58.59
CA ARG A 8 -24.52 -11.25 58.43
C ARG A 8 -23.02 -11.01 58.20
N LEU A 9 -22.13 -11.88 58.70
CA LEU A 9 -20.70 -11.78 58.39
C LEU A 9 -20.36 -12.31 56.98
N LEU A 10 -21.06 -13.34 56.49
CA LEU A 10 -20.88 -13.81 55.12
C LEU A 10 -21.40 -12.79 54.08
N PHE A 11 -22.50 -12.06 54.36
CA PHE A 11 -22.95 -11.00 53.46
C PHE A 11 -22.04 -9.76 53.45
N ALA A 12 -21.38 -9.43 54.57
CA ALA A 12 -20.41 -8.33 54.62
C ALA A 12 -19.07 -8.70 53.94
N CYS A 13 -18.64 -9.96 54.00
CA CYS A 13 -17.43 -10.42 53.30
C CYS A 13 -17.66 -10.72 51.81
N LEU A 14 -18.87 -11.11 51.39
CA LEU A 14 -19.23 -11.22 49.97
C LEU A 14 -19.48 -9.86 49.29
N ALA A 15 -19.91 -8.84 50.03
CA ALA A 15 -19.98 -7.46 49.53
C ALA A 15 -18.59 -6.78 49.43
N ALA A 16 -17.60 -7.21 50.23
CA ALA A 16 -16.21 -6.73 50.14
C ALA A 16 -15.38 -7.46 49.07
N GLY A 17 -15.80 -8.66 48.63
CA GLY A 17 -15.14 -9.44 47.58
C GLY A 17 -15.63 -9.14 46.14
N LEU A 18 -16.68 -8.35 45.98
CA LEU A 18 -17.24 -7.92 44.67
C LEU A 18 -16.80 -6.51 44.26
N GLY A 19 -15.88 -5.89 45.00
CA GLY A 19 -15.43 -4.49 44.83
C GLY A 19 -14.14 -4.28 44.02
N LEU A 20 -13.60 -5.30 43.35
CA LEU A 20 -12.46 -5.16 42.43
C LEU A 20 -12.91 -5.34 40.97
N GLN A 21 -14.08 -4.80 40.61
CA GLN A 21 -14.27 -4.38 39.22
C GLN A 21 -13.33 -3.21 38.99
N GLY A 22 -12.29 -3.42 38.17
CA GLY A 22 -11.27 -2.42 37.88
C GLY A 22 -11.93 -1.09 37.53
N GLN A 23 -11.63 -0.05 38.32
CA GLN A 23 -12.11 1.29 37.98
C GLN A 23 -11.66 1.61 36.55
N PRO A 24 -12.53 2.19 35.71
CA PRO A 24 -12.11 2.63 34.38
C PRO A 24 -10.90 3.53 34.54
N ALA A 25 -9.88 3.37 33.69
CA ALA A 25 -8.65 4.16 33.68
C ALA A 25 -8.95 5.65 33.40
N SER A 26 -9.52 6.33 34.40
CA SER A 26 -10.08 7.66 34.31
C SER A 26 -9.09 8.66 34.87
N LEU A 27 -8.89 9.71 34.11
CA LEU A 27 -8.01 10.81 34.50
C LEU A 27 -8.78 11.84 35.34
N PRO A 28 -8.09 12.62 36.19
CA PRO A 28 -8.72 13.72 36.90
C PRO A 28 -9.39 14.70 35.94
N VAL A 29 -10.70 14.90 36.09
CA VAL A 29 -11.48 15.81 35.26
C VAL A 29 -11.25 17.24 35.72
N VAL A 30 -10.84 18.12 34.80
CA VAL A 30 -10.76 19.57 35.01
C VAL A 30 -12.09 20.23 34.67
N GLN A 31 -12.70 19.81 33.55
CA GLN A 31 -13.98 20.34 33.09
C GLN A 31 -14.75 19.24 32.34
N SER A 32 -16.05 19.13 32.59
CA SER A 32 -16.95 18.30 31.79
C SER A 32 -18.26 19.05 31.58
N ARG A 33 -18.70 19.17 30.33
CA ARG A 33 -19.89 19.94 29.98
C ARG A 33 -20.59 19.34 28.76
N THR A 34 -21.91 19.33 28.80
CA THR A 34 -22.78 19.05 27.65
C THR A 34 -23.82 20.14 27.54
N GLY A 35 -24.22 20.49 26.32
CA GLY A 35 -25.25 21.51 26.11
C GLY A 35 -25.49 21.84 24.66
N PRO A 36 -26.42 22.76 24.38
CA PRO A 36 -26.69 23.21 23.03
C PRO A 36 -25.50 23.96 22.44
N ILE A 37 -25.23 23.76 21.15
CA ILE A 37 -24.16 24.47 20.44
C ILE A 37 -24.51 25.95 20.33
N ARG A 38 -23.62 26.81 20.82
CA ARG A 38 -23.72 28.26 20.75
C ARG A 38 -22.33 28.89 20.83
N THR A 39 -22.23 30.16 20.45
CA THR A 39 -21.03 30.94 20.75
C THR A 39 -20.93 31.13 22.26
N GLU A 40 -19.85 30.66 22.86
CA GLU A 40 -19.64 30.78 24.30
C GLU A 40 -18.16 30.64 24.70
N THR A 41 -17.88 30.91 25.97
CA THR A 41 -16.56 30.72 26.57
C THR A 41 -16.72 29.86 27.82
N VAL A 42 -15.89 28.83 27.95
CA VAL A 42 -15.84 27.93 29.10
C VAL A 42 -14.53 28.16 29.84
N THR A 43 -14.59 28.64 31.07
CA THR A 43 -13.39 28.84 31.90
C THR A 43 -12.87 27.51 32.42
N LEU A 44 -11.55 27.31 32.30
CA LEU A 44 -10.80 26.23 32.91
C LEU A 44 -10.04 26.80 34.12
N SER A 45 -10.30 26.27 35.31
CA SER A 45 -9.69 26.75 36.55
C SER A 45 -8.55 25.82 37.00
N GLU A 46 -7.61 26.38 37.77
CA GLU A 46 -6.56 25.60 38.46
C GLU A 46 -5.64 24.81 37.51
N LEU A 47 -5.24 25.43 36.38
CA LEU A 47 -4.22 24.86 35.50
C LEU A 47 -2.82 25.23 35.97
N THR A 48 -1.84 24.36 35.72
CA THR A 48 -0.44 24.52 36.11
C THR A 48 0.49 24.07 34.99
N PRO A 49 1.65 24.73 34.78
CA PRO A 49 2.66 24.26 33.85
C PRO A 49 3.26 22.91 34.23
N ALA A 50 3.14 22.47 35.50
CA ALA A 50 3.65 21.17 35.95
C ALA A 50 2.80 19.98 35.50
N SER A 51 1.73 20.22 34.73
CA SER A 51 0.87 19.20 34.14
C SER A 51 0.66 19.48 32.66
N GLN A 52 0.10 18.51 31.95
CA GLN A 52 -0.49 18.72 30.63
C GLN A 52 -1.98 18.35 30.69
N TYR A 53 -2.73 18.68 29.65
CA TYR A 53 -4.18 18.55 29.66
C TYR A 53 -4.67 18.05 28.31
N SER A 54 -5.60 17.10 28.32
CA SER A 54 -6.32 16.72 27.10
C SER A 54 -7.63 17.47 27.01
N LEU A 55 -8.05 17.79 25.80
CA LEU A 55 -9.36 18.34 25.48
C LEU A 55 -10.02 17.43 24.44
N LEU A 56 -11.30 17.12 24.65
CA LEU A 56 -12.20 16.59 23.63
C LEU A 56 -13.42 17.50 23.54
N TYR A 57 -13.60 18.18 22.41
CA TYR A 57 -14.85 18.83 22.04
C TYR A 57 -15.51 18.05 20.91
N SER A 58 -16.74 17.61 21.07
CA SER A 58 -17.45 16.79 20.09
C SER A 58 -18.86 17.30 19.87
N VAL A 59 -19.24 17.47 18.60
CA VAL A 59 -20.64 17.65 18.20
C VAL A 59 -21.34 16.30 18.21
N ALA A 60 -22.52 16.22 18.82
CA ALA A 60 -23.24 14.96 19.03
C ALA A 60 -23.87 14.40 17.75
N SER A 61 -24.29 15.25 16.81
CA SER A 61 -24.90 14.84 15.54
C SER A 61 -24.25 15.55 14.35
N LEU A 62 -23.86 14.79 13.35
CA LEU A 62 -23.29 15.28 12.09
C LEU A 62 -24.30 16.13 11.30
N SER A 63 -25.59 15.81 11.41
CA SER A 63 -26.68 16.59 10.80
C SER A 63 -26.76 18.02 11.35
N GLY A 64 -26.27 18.25 12.57
CA GLY A 64 -26.12 19.58 13.17
C GLY A 64 -25.01 20.43 12.54
N LEU A 65 -24.12 19.81 11.76
CA LEU A 65 -23.07 20.45 10.98
C LEU A 65 -23.45 20.39 9.49
N GLY A 66 -24.39 21.23 9.08
CA GLY A 66 -24.76 21.38 7.67
C GLY A 66 -23.56 21.78 6.78
N PRO A 67 -23.71 21.76 5.44
CA PRO A 67 -22.60 21.99 4.50
C PRO A 67 -21.80 23.28 4.76
N ASP A 68 -22.48 24.36 5.16
CA ASP A 68 -21.89 25.67 5.43
C ASP A 68 -21.63 25.95 6.92
N ALA A 69 -22.07 25.06 7.81
CA ALA A 69 -21.92 25.23 9.25
C ALA A 69 -20.44 25.13 9.65
N ARG A 70 -19.97 26.07 10.47
CA ARG A 70 -18.61 26.08 11.03
C ARG A 70 -18.67 26.31 12.53
N LEU A 71 -17.81 25.62 13.26
CA LEU A 71 -17.67 25.78 14.70
C LEU A 71 -16.19 25.83 15.08
N THR A 72 -15.68 27.00 15.41
CA THR A 72 -14.29 27.16 15.84
C THR A 72 -14.18 26.89 17.33
N VAL A 73 -13.27 26.00 17.73
CA VAL A 73 -12.96 25.67 19.12
C VAL A 73 -11.51 26.07 19.38
N GLN A 74 -11.29 27.03 20.27
CA GLN A 74 -9.97 27.52 20.66
C GLN A 74 -9.72 27.31 22.14
N VAL A 75 -8.52 26.88 22.51
CA VAL A 75 -8.01 26.90 23.88
C VAL A 75 -7.08 28.09 24.02
N THR A 76 -7.32 28.97 24.99
CA THR A 76 -6.53 30.19 25.17
C THR A 76 -6.13 30.43 26.63
N GLN A 77 -5.00 31.10 26.84
CA GLN A 77 -4.64 31.68 28.14
C GLN A 77 -4.22 33.15 27.94
N GLY A 78 -5.12 34.08 28.28
CA GLY A 78 -4.98 35.48 27.88
C GLY A 78 -5.11 35.60 26.36
N ASP A 79 -4.12 36.24 25.72
CA ASP A 79 -4.06 36.41 24.27
C ASP A 79 -3.38 35.24 23.54
N SER A 80 -2.78 34.30 24.29
CA SER A 80 -2.11 33.13 23.71
C SER A 80 -3.11 32.05 23.33
N VAL A 81 -3.17 31.70 22.05
CA VAL A 81 -3.87 30.50 21.55
C VAL A 81 -2.97 29.29 21.74
N LEU A 82 -3.45 28.32 22.51
CA LEU A 82 -2.74 27.10 22.86
C LEU A 82 -3.07 25.94 21.91
N ALA A 83 -4.31 25.91 21.42
CA ALA A 83 -4.78 24.97 20.41
C ALA A 83 -6.05 25.52 19.73
N GLU A 84 -6.27 25.18 18.47
CA GLU A 84 -7.43 25.63 17.71
C GLU A 84 -7.83 24.59 16.67
N LYS A 85 -9.14 24.44 16.42
CA LYS A 85 -9.65 23.74 15.25
C LYS A 85 -11.01 24.29 14.81
N VAL A 86 -11.29 24.23 13.50
CA VAL A 86 -12.62 24.48 12.93
C VAL A 86 -13.31 23.14 12.64
N LEU A 87 -14.47 22.92 13.26
CA LEU A 87 -15.32 21.75 13.05
C LEU A 87 -16.35 22.00 11.95
N HIS A 88 -16.69 20.95 11.20
CA HIS A 88 -17.65 20.95 10.10
C HIS A 88 -18.14 19.53 9.78
N ALA A 89 -18.99 19.37 8.75
CA ALA A 89 -19.66 18.10 8.41
C ALA A 89 -18.75 16.86 8.20
N GLY A 90 -17.46 17.07 7.92
CA GLY A 90 -16.47 16.00 7.72
C GLY A 90 -15.47 15.87 8.87
N ASP A 91 -15.63 16.68 9.93
CA ASP A 91 -14.74 16.74 11.08
C ASP A 91 -15.49 17.32 12.30
N ALA A 92 -16.20 16.43 13.01
CA ALA A 92 -17.19 16.83 14.02
C ALA A 92 -16.65 16.90 15.45
N ASP A 93 -15.35 16.69 15.64
CA ASP A 93 -14.71 16.65 16.94
C ASP A 93 -13.26 17.16 16.89
N PHE A 94 -12.77 17.59 18.05
CA PHE A 94 -11.41 18.04 18.26
C PHE A 94 -10.83 17.38 19.51
N TYR A 95 -9.85 16.50 19.32
CA TYR A 95 -9.03 15.98 20.41
C TYR A 95 -7.61 16.52 20.35
N THR A 96 -7.16 17.18 21.41
CA THR A 96 -5.77 17.65 21.49
C THR A 96 -5.23 17.56 22.91
N GLN A 97 -3.90 17.58 23.02
CA GLN A 97 -3.21 17.80 24.29
C GLN A 97 -2.75 19.26 24.30
N PHE A 98 -2.63 19.88 25.47
CA PHE A 98 -2.09 21.22 25.58
C PHE A 98 -1.41 21.46 26.93
N ARG A 99 -0.56 22.48 26.98
CA ARG A 99 0.04 23.00 28.20
C ARG A 99 -0.28 24.48 28.37
N VAL A 100 -0.35 24.91 29.62
CA VAL A 100 -0.46 26.33 29.95
C VAL A 100 0.93 26.92 30.20
N PRO A 101 1.25 28.10 29.65
CA PRO A 101 2.53 28.75 29.90
C PRO A 101 2.66 29.25 31.35
N ARG A 102 1.53 29.56 32.01
CA ARG A 102 1.50 30.06 33.39
C ARG A 102 0.41 29.36 34.20
N ALA A 103 0.63 29.24 35.50
CA ALA A 103 -0.40 28.73 36.40
C ALA A 103 -1.59 29.70 36.45
N GLY A 104 -2.82 29.19 36.47
CA GLY A 104 -4.02 30.00 36.55
C GLY A 104 -5.13 29.57 35.59
N LYS A 105 -5.97 30.53 35.20
CA LYS A 105 -7.13 30.29 34.34
C LYS A 105 -6.71 30.16 32.87
N ALA A 106 -7.44 29.32 32.14
CA ALA A 106 -7.49 29.31 30.68
C ALA A 106 -8.95 29.25 30.23
N GLU A 107 -9.20 29.33 28.93
CA GLU A 107 -10.55 29.37 28.36
C GLU A 107 -10.64 28.42 27.16
N VAL A 108 -11.80 27.78 27.02
CA VAL A 108 -12.23 27.18 25.75
C VAL A 108 -13.24 28.14 25.13
N ARG A 109 -12.85 28.81 24.04
CA ARG A 109 -13.70 29.73 23.28
C ARG A 109 -14.31 28.99 22.10
N VAL A 110 -15.63 29.07 21.99
CA VAL A 110 -16.41 28.43 20.94
C VAL A 110 -17.10 29.52 20.13
N SER A 111 -16.82 29.58 18.83
CA SER A 111 -17.48 30.49 17.89
C SER A 111 -18.32 29.70 16.90
N ASN A 112 -19.65 29.88 16.96
CA ASN A 112 -20.59 29.16 16.12
C ASN A 112 -21.04 30.00 14.92
N SER A 113 -20.93 29.42 13.72
CA SER A 113 -21.52 29.92 12.49
C SER A 113 -22.41 28.84 11.87
N GLY A 114 -23.68 28.81 12.27
CA GLY A 114 -24.70 27.95 11.66
C GLY A 114 -24.73 26.48 12.12
N ALA A 115 -23.87 26.05 13.05
CA ALA A 115 -23.97 24.71 13.65
C ALA A 115 -25.10 24.66 14.69
N SER A 116 -25.75 23.50 14.83
CA SER A 116 -26.87 23.28 15.74
C SER A 116 -26.80 21.90 16.42
N GLY A 117 -27.69 21.66 17.38
CA GLY A 117 -27.70 20.42 18.16
C GLY A 117 -26.94 20.53 19.47
N GLN A 118 -26.34 19.42 19.91
CA GLN A 118 -25.68 19.31 21.22
C GLN A 118 -24.17 19.08 21.06
N PHE A 119 -23.39 19.54 22.04
CA PHE A 119 -21.97 19.21 22.16
C PHE A 119 -21.65 18.49 23.47
N ARG A 120 -20.47 17.85 23.49
CA ARG A 120 -19.78 17.37 24.69
C ARG A 120 -18.38 17.96 24.72
N LEU A 121 -18.01 18.55 25.85
CA LEU A 121 -16.67 19.01 26.17
C LEU A 121 -16.15 18.22 27.38
N THR A 122 -14.93 17.70 27.28
CA THR A 122 -14.22 17.09 28.40
C THR A 122 -12.78 17.58 28.38
N VAL A 123 -12.27 18.02 29.54
CA VAL A 123 -10.88 18.40 29.76
C VAL A 123 -10.34 17.59 30.93
N ASN A 124 -9.26 16.85 30.71
CA ASN A 124 -8.66 16.00 31.73
C ASN A 124 -7.23 16.44 32.04
N ARG A 125 -6.79 16.28 33.29
CA ARG A 125 -5.42 16.54 33.73
C ARG A 125 -4.57 15.29 33.53
N TRP A 126 -3.42 15.47 32.89
CA TRP A 126 -2.41 14.46 32.63
C TRP A 126 -1.11 14.78 33.38
N PRO A 127 -0.37 13.76 33.85
CA PRO A 127 1.02 13.95 34.25
C PRO A 127 1.86 14.36 33.04
N LEU A 128 2.96 15.09 33.27
CA LEU A 128 3.93 15.39 32.22
C LEU A 128 4.63 14.12 31.78
N SER A 129 4.76 13.93 30.47
CA SER A 129 5.45 12.80 29.87
C SER A 129 6.27 13.24 28.66
N ASP A 130 7.42 12.61 28.42
CA ASP A 130 8.18 12.70 27.16
C ASP A 130 7.66 11.72 26.09
N SER A 131 6.73 10.85 26.48
CA SER A 131 6.17 9.77 25.65
C SER A 131 4.76 10.09 25.14
N VAL A 132 4.20 11.26 25.48
CA VAL A 132 2.89 11.72 24.98
C VAL A 132 3.04 13.15 24.47
N ARG A 133 2.52 13.44 23.27
CA ARG A 133 2.54 14.80 22.69
C ARG A 133 1.91 15.80 23.67
N ARG A 134 2.64 16.87 23.99
CA ARG A 134 2.25 17.88 25.01
C ARG A 134 1.32 18.97 24.46
N GLY A 135 1.22 19.06 23.13
CA GLY A 135 0.27 19.88 22.40
C GLY A 135 0.78 20.33 21.02
N PRO A 136 0.07 21.25 20.36
CA PRO A 136 0.45 21.86 19.09
C PRO A 136 1.93 22.27 19.04
N SER A 137 2.67 21.69 18.09
CA SER A 137 4.10 21.96 17.88
C SER A 137 4.40 22.09 16.39
N HIS A 138 3.74 23.08 15.76
CA HIS A 138 3.77 23.26 14.30
C HIS A 138 4.99 24.04 13.79
N ARG A 139 5.86 24.48 14.69
CA ARG A 139 7.12 25.16 14.38
C ARG A 139 8.25 24.46 15.12
N TRP A 140 9.41 24.39 14.49
CA TRP A 140 10.58 23.74 15.11
C TRP A 140 11.06 24.44 16.38
N GLN A 141 10.79 25.75 16.53
CA GLN A 141 11.11 26.50 17.75
C GLN A 141 10.27 26.05 18.95
N ASP A 142 9.11 25.44 18.70
CA ASP A 142 8.21 24.92 19.72
C ASP A 142 8.34 23.39 19.87
N ALA A 143 9.42 22.80 19.33
CA ALA A 143 9.61 21.37 19.26
C ALA A 143 9.52 20.69 20.64
N MET A 144 8.77 19.60 20.72
CA MET A 144 8.66 18.84 21.95
C MET A 144 9.90 17.97 22.17
N GLU A 145 10.45 17.99 23.38
CA GLU A 145 11.51 17.05 23.76
C GLU A 145 11.03 15.59 23.66
N MET A 146 11.85 14.75 23.02
CA MET A 146 11.66 13.30 22.95
C MET A 146 12.92 12.55 23.35
N THR A 147 12.74 11.30 23.78
CA THR A 147 13.85 10.40 24.12
C THR A 147 13.98 9.32 23.05
N LEU A 148 15.16 9.20 22.43
CA LEU A 148 15.45 8.11 21.49
C LEU A 148 15.25 6.74 22.16
N GLY A 149 14.66 5.79 21.44
CA GLY A 149 14.35 4.44 21.92
C GLY A 149 12.99 4.34 22.63
N LYS A 150 12.30 5.46 22.86
CA LYS A 150 10.93 5.49 23.35
C LYS A 150 9.94 5.84 22.24
N THR A 151 8.70 5.39 22.42
CA THR A 151 7.57 5.76 21.56
C THR A 151 6.95 7.06 22.06
N VAL A 152 6.67 8.00 21.14
CA VAL A 152 5.80 9.14 21.41
C VAL A 152 4.41 8.85 20.87
N PHE A 153 3.41 8.84 21.74
CA PHE A 153 1.99 8.78 21.39
C PHE A 153 1.46 10.18 21.15
N ALA A 154 0.90 10.44 19.96
CA ALA A 154 0.50 11.77 19.55
C ALA A 154 -0.92 11.80 18.97
N SER A 155 -1.65 12.86 19.27
CA SER A 155 -2.78 13.31 18.44
C SER A 155 -2.22 14.13 17.29
N GLY A 156 -2.77 14.00 16.08
CA GLY A 156 -2.58 14.93 14.97
C GLY A 156 -3.89 15.59 14.55
N ASP A 157 -4.89 15.56 15.44
CA ASP A 157 -6.25 15.99 15.16
C ASP A 157 -6.43 17.52 15.10
N ASP A 158 -5.38 18.31 15.28
CA ASP A 158 -5.42 19.77 15.09
C ASP A 158 -5.62 20.13 13.61
N ALA A 159 -5.19 19.26 12.68
CA ALA A 159 -5.41 19.42 11.26
C ALA A 159 -6.82 18.96 10.84
N PRO A 160 -7.44 19.59 9.81
CA PRO A 160 -8.72 19.14 9.27
C PRO A 160 -8.67 17.70 8.77
N TYR A 161 -9.62 16.89 9.22
CA TYR A 161 -9.73 15.48 8.90
C TYR A 161 -10.14 15.24 7.45
N ILE A 162 -11.20 15.93 7.01
CA ILE A 162 -11.67 16.00 5.63
C ILE A 162 -11.63 17.48 5.22
N PRO A 163 -11.03 17.86 4.08
CA PRO A 163 -11.06 19.25 3.63
C PRO A 163 -12.47 19.69 3.20
N LEU A 164 -12.78 20.97 3.38
CA LEU A 164 -14.03 21.57 2.90
C LEU A 164 -14.12 21.51 1.36
N PRO A 165 -15.34 21.48 0.78
CA PRO A 165 -15.52 21.61 -0.66
C PRO A 165 -14.81 22.86 -1.20
N GLY A 166 -14.06 22.70 -2.30
CA GLY A 166 -13.32 23.80 -2.94
C GLY A 166 -12.00 24.21 -2.25
N THR A 167 -11.58 23.52 -1.17
CA THR A 167 -10.27 23.78 -0.55
C THR A 167 -9.15 23.62 -1.59
N PRO A 168 -8.31 24.65 -1.84
CA PRO A 168 -7.20 24.54 -2.77
C PRO A 168 -6.22 23.45 -2.36
N ARG A 169 -5.68 22.71 -3.32
CA ARG A 169 -4.74 21.62 -3.06
C ARG A 169 -3.47 22.10 -2.35
N THR A 170 -2.99 23.30 -2.68
CA THR A 170 -1.87 23.94 -1.97
C THR A 170 -2.16 24.13 -0.48
N ALA A 171 -3.36 24.59 -0.13
CA ALA A 171 -3.78 24.76 1.26
C ALA A 171 -3.85 23.44 2.05
N ILE A 172 -4.08 22.30 1.38
CA ILE A 172 -4.03 20.97 2.01
C ILE A 172 -2.57 20.54 2.23
N VAL A 173 -1.71 20.80 1.25
CA VAL A 173 -0.34 20.29 1.25
C VAL A 173 0.59 21.09 2.17
N GLU A 174 0.43 22.41 2.19
CA GLU A 174 1.29 23.35 2.90
C GLU A 174 0.75 23.69 4.31
N ASP A 175 -0.32 23.01 4.75
CA ASP A 175 -0.93 23.22 6.06
C ASP A 175 0.08 22.92 7.20
N PRO A 176 0.51 23.93 7.96
CA PRO A 176 1.47 23.75 9.05
C PRO A 176 0.89 22.89 10.18
N ALA A 177 -0.44 22.86 10.38
CA ALA A 177 -1.08 22.04 11.40
C ALA A 177 -0.87 20.53 11.17
N ARG A 178 -0.46 20.14 9.96
CA ARG A 178 -0.16 18.75 9.61
C ARG A 178 1.24 18.29 10.01
N THR A 179 2.10 19.19 10.46
CA THR A 179 3.48 18.90 10.85
C THR A 179 3.69 19.13 12.34
N ASP A 180 4.26 18.15 13.01
CA ASP A 180 4.68 18.23 14.41
C ASP A 180 6.20 18.16 14.52
N TRP A 181 6.75 18.96 15.41
CA TRP A 181 8.19 19.03 15.64
C TRP A 181 8.58 18.42 16.98
N TYR A 182 9.64 17.61 16.94
CA TYR A 182 10.28 17.03 18.11
C TYR A 182 11.75 17.40 18.14
N GLN A 183 12.35 17.43 19.33
CA GLN A 183 13.78 17.67 19.51
C GLN A 183 14.41 16.65 20.45
N PHE A 184 15.67 16.31 20.21
CA PHE A 184 16.46 15.46 21.12
C PHE A 184 17.95 15.81 21.03
N HIS A 185 18.62 15.66 22.17
CA HIS A 185 20.07 15.78 22.25
C HIS A 185 20.74 14.43 21.99
N PHE A 186 21.68 14.38 21.05
CA PHE A 186 22.57 13.23 20.86
C PHE A 186 23.94 13.52 21.49
N ALA A 187 24.38 12.68 22.42
CA ALA A 187 25.60 12.91 23.19
C ALA A 187 26.92 12.62 22.42
N GLY A 188 26.85 11.94 21.27
CA GLY A 188 28.03 11.73 20.40
C GLY A 188 29.10 10.75 20.92
N SER A 189 28.80 9.90 21.89
CA SER A 189 29.79 8.96 22.46
C SER A 189 30.23 7.85 21.49
N ALA A 190 29.36 7.44 20.57
CA ALA A 190 29.66 6.54 19.46
C ALA A 190 28.59 6.70 18.36
N PRO A 191 28.92 6.46 17.08
CA PRO A 191 27.93 6.44 16.00
C PRO A 191 26.76 5.50 16.29
N LYS A 192 25.52 5.95 16.03
CA LYS A 192 24.32 5.12 16.15
C LYS A 192 23.50 5.17 14.86
N LEU A 193 23.05 4.00 14.41
CA LEU A 193 21.99 3.87 13.42
C LEU A 193 20.66 4.03 14.17
N VAL A 194 19.84 4.98 13.74
CA VAL A 194 18.52 5.25 14.29
C VAL A 194 17.48 5.08 13.20
N PHE A 195 16.51 4.24 13.48
CA PHE A 195 15.31 4.06 12.66
C PHE A 195 14.22 4.98 13.19
N PHE A 196 13.82 5.97 12.40
CA PHE A 196 12.68 6.84 12.70
C PHE A 196 11.46 6.35 11.94
N GLN A 197 10.36 6.11 12.64
CA GLN A 197 9.18 5.48 12.07
C GLN A 197 7.91 6.10 12.64
N ILE A 198 6.99 6.48 11.75
CA ILE A 198 5.63 6.87 12.12
C ILE A 198 4.79 5.60 12.08
N GLU A 199 3.96 5.34 13.08
CA GLU A 199 2.92 4.31 13.02
C GLU A 199 1.53 4.91 13.02
N LEU A 200 0.65 4.28 12.26
CA LEU A 200 -0.72 4.69 12.05
C LEU A 200 -1.62 3.47 12.27
N MET A 201 -2.70 3.65 13.02
CA MET A 201 -3.72 2.61 13.20
C MET A 201 -4.40 2.30 11.86
N GLU A 202 -4.77 3.33 11.09
CA GLU A 202 -5.31 3.21 9.73
C GLU A 202 -4.76 4.36 8.88
N ARG A 203 -4.37 4.06 7.63
CA ARG A 203 -3.60 4.96 6.76
C ARG A 203 -4.44 5.88 5.88
N ASP A 204 -5.69 5.51 5.65
CA ASP A 204 -6.61 6.18 4.70
C ASP A 204 -6.00 6.45 3.29
N GLN A 205 -4.89 5.78 2.95
CA GLN A 205 -4.05 5.99 1.76
C GLN A 205 -3.51 7.43 1.59
N VAL A 206 -3.41 8.18 2.69
CA VAL A 206 -2.83 9.53 2.73
C VAL A 206 -1.34 9.43 3.05
N PRO A 207 -0.45 10.01 2.23
CA PRO A 207 1.00 10.00 2.46
C PRO A 207 1.39 10.63 3.80
N VAL A 208 2.47 10.12 4.38
CA VAL A 208 3.10 10.67 5.58
C VAL A 208 4.58 10.95 5.34
N ASN A 209 5.18 11.74 6.22
CA ASN A 209 6.61 12.02 6.15
C ASN A 209 7.23 12.14 7.55
N VAL A 210 8.38 11.51 7.75
CA VAL A 210 9.31 11.81 8.84
C VAL A 210 10.63 12.29 8.26
N ALA A 211 11.13 13.42 8.76
CA ALA A 211 12.42 13.98 8.37
C ALA A 211 13.23 14.37 9.62
N VAL A 212 14.55 14.27 9.54
CA VAL A 212 15.47 14.60 10.63
C VAL A 212 16.31 15.79 10.22
N TYR A 213 16.47 16.74 11.12
CA TYR A 213 17.27 17.95 10.95
C TYR A 213 18.28 18.07 12.08
N ARG A 214 19.33 18.82 11.85
CA ARG A 214 20.29 19.24 12.86
C ARG A 214 20.34 20.76 12.93
N LEU A 215 20.50 21.29 14.14
CA LEU A 215 20.72 22.72 14.32
C LEU A 215 22.20 23.06 14.07
N VAL A 216 22.49 23.77 12.98
CA VAL A 216 23.82 24.22 12.59
C VAL A 216 23.79 25.74 12.44
N GLY A 217 24.59 26.45 13.24
CA GLY A 217 24.66 27.93 13.17
C GLY A 217 23.32 28.64 13.37
N GLY A 218 22.40 28.06 14.17
CA GLY A 218 21.06 28.62 14.41
C GLY A 218 20.03 28.35 13.31
N LYS A 219 20.37 27.53 12.31
CA LYS A 219 19.45 27.10 11.23
C LYS A 219 19.31 25.59 11.23
N LEU A 220 18.14 25.09 10.84
CA LEU A 220 17.93 23.67 10.62
C LEU A 220 18.47 23.26 9.25
N GLU A 221 19.35 22.27 9.25
CA GLU A 221 19.82 21.58 8.04
C GLU A 221 19.30 20.14 8.08
N GLU A 222 18.72 19.67 6.98
CA GLU A 222 18.23 18.29 6.92
C GLU A 222 19.39 17.29 6.97
N HIS A 223 19.24 16.26 7.81
CA HIS A 223 20.26 15.27 8.10
C HIS A 223 20.03 14.01 7.25
N PHE A 224 20.94 13.74 6.31
CA PHE A 224 20.84 12.62 5.36
C PHE A 224 21.82 11.47 5.61
N GLN A 225 22.76 11.60 6.56
CA GLN A 225 23.75 10.56 6.77
C GLN A 225 23.06 9.24 7.18
N GLY A 226 23.36 8.14 6.49
CA GLY A 226 22.71 6.86 6.70
C GLY A 226 21.37 6.69 5.99
N GLU A 227 21.05 7.58 5.04
CA GLU A 227 19.90 7.42 4.15
C GLU A 227 20.02 6.14 3.31
N ASP A 228 18.90 5.44 3.19
CA ASP A 228 18.75 4.24 2.39
C ASP A 228 18.11 4.58 1.03
N PRO A 229 18.23 3.70 0.03
CA PRO A 229 17.67 3.98 -1.29
C PRO A 229 16.13 4.05 -1.32
N VAL A 230 15.42 3.52 -0.30
CA VAL A 230 13.95 3.54 -0.23
C VAL A 230 13.41 4.90 0.25
N SER A 231 14.20 5.69 0.99
CA SER A 231 13.82 7.02 1.49
C SER A 231 13.48 8.03 0.38
N LEU A 232 14.10 7.87 -0.79
CA LEU A 232 13.85 8.75 -1.93
C LEU A 232 12.48 8.46 -2.56
N PRO A 233 11.76 9.48 -3.09
CA PRO A 233 10.53 9.25 -3.83
C PRO A 233 10.75 8.26 -4.99
N HIS A 234 9.92 7.22 -5.04
CA HIS A 234 9.94 6.24 -6.10
C HIS A 234 8.87 6.60 -7.13
N GLU A 235 9.29 6.97 -8.33
CA GLU A 235 8.38 7.38 -9.41
C GLU A 235 7.40 8.48 -8.97
N VAL A 236 6.17 8.48 -9.49
CA VAL A 236 5.16 9.53 -9.24
C VAL A 236 4.38 9.23 -7.96
N GLN A 237 4.49 10.11 -6.98
CA GLN A 237 3.81 10.03 -5.68
C GLN A 237 3.00 11.30 -5.40
N ALA A 238 1.94 11.17 -4.60
CA ALA A 238 1.07 12.30 -4.26
C ALA A 238 1.80 13.39 -3.46
N LEU A 239 2.66 12.99 -2.54
CA LEU A 239 3.51 13.87 -1.74
C LEU A 239 4.88 13.21 -1.57
N PRO A 240 5.98 13.98 -1.61
CA PRO A 240 7.28 13.47 -1.24
C PRO A 240 7.30 13.13 0.25
N GLY A 241 7.96 12.04 0.62
CA GLY A 241 8.18 11.66 2.01
C GLY A 241 8.16 10.16 2.24
N ASN A 242 8.43 9.77 3.49
CA ASN A 242 8.41 8.36 3.88
C ASN A 242 7.87 8.17 5.30
N LYS A 243 7.17 7.06 5.56
CA LYS A 243 6.73 6.62 6.90
C LYS A 243 7.91 6.17 7.78
N PHE A 244 9.00 5.72 7.16
CA PHE A 244 10.20 5.21 7.80
C PHE A 244 11.46 5.78 7.13
N ILE A 245 12.43 6.21 7.95
CA ILE A 245 13.77 6.58 7.48
C ILE A 245 14.85 6.05 8.45
N PRO A 246 15.94 5.45 7.93
CA PRO A 246 17.15 5.22 8.71
C PRO A 246 18.08 6.44 8.64
N ARG A 247 18.73 6.79 9.76
CA ARG A 247 19.77 7.82 9.83
C ARG A 247 20.90 7.38 10.77
N ILE A 248 22.12 7.77 10.46
CA ILE A 248 23.29 7.58 11.32
C ILE A 248 23.59 8.90 12.01
N LEU A 249 23.61 8.88 13.33
CA LEU A 249 24.01 10.00 14.17
C LEU A 249 25.45 9.77 14.62
N ARG A 250 26.35 10.71 14.32
CA ARG A 250 27.78 10.65 14.72
C ARG A 250 28.17 11.80 15.62
N GLU A 251 27.70 12.99 15.30
CA GLU A 251 28.14 14.21 15.94
C GLU A 251 27.22 14.58 17.08
N ALA A 252 27.80 14.96 18.22
CA ALA A 252 27.01 15.47 19.33
C ALA A 252 26.25 16.75 18.92
N GLY A 253 25.07 16.95 19.50
CA GLY A 253 24.29 18.17 19.31
C GLY A 253 22.79 17.97 19.33
N GLU A 254 22.08 19.05 19.04
CA GLU A 254 20.62 19.09 18.97
C GLU A 254 20.12 18.68 17.58
N TYR A 255 19.21 17.72 17.59
CA TYR A 255 18.52 17.22 16.41
C TYR A 255 17.02 17.44 16.55
N TYR A 256 16.37 17.63 15.41
CA TYR A 256 14.94 17.88 15.29
C TYR A 256 14.32 16.82 14.38
N VAL A 257 13.10 16.41 14.69
CA VAL A 257 12.31 15.50 13.87
C VAL A 257 11.03 16.20 13.46
N ALA A 258 10.82 16.36 12.15
CA ALA A 258 9.54 16.81 11.62
C ALA A 258 8.69 15.60 11.26
N VAL A 259 7.49 15.51 11.85
CA VAL A 259 6.52 14.44 11.59
C VAL A 259 5.29 15.03 10.94
N ARG A 260 5.10 14.72 9.66
CA ARG A 260 3.87 15.00 8.94
C ARG A 260 3.00 13.76 8.91
N ALA A 261 2.18 13.59 9.95
CA ALA A 261 1.30 12.44 10.06
C ALA A 261 0.01 12.61 9.27
N ALA A 262 -0.63 13.79 9.28
CA ALA A 262 -1.95 14.03 8.66
C ALA A 262 -3.06 13.03 9.09
N HIS A 263 -2.96 12.48 10.31
CA HIS A 263 -3.88 11.52 10.91
C HIS A 263 -4.29 11.99 12.31
N PRO A 264 -5.53 11.69 12.77
CA PRO A 264 -5.99 12.09 14.09
C PRO A 264 -5.12 11.53 15.23
N GLU A 265 -4.48 10.39 15.01
CA GLU A 265 -3.54 9.77 15.93
C GLU A 265 -2.34 9.15 15.19
N TYR A 266 -1.17 9.17 15.82
CA TYR A 266 0.02 8.47 15.34
C TYR A 266 0.98 8.14 16.50
N LYS A 267 1.96 7.27 16.21
CA LYS A 267 3.05 6.96 17.14
C LYS A 267 4.39 7.24 16.45
N LEU A 268 5.24 8.07 17.02
CA LEU A 268 6.62 8.22 16.55
C LEU A 268 7.50 7.23 17.31
N ARG A 269 8.09 6.26 16.61
CA ARG A 269 9.00 5.26 17.18
C ARG A 269 10.41 5.53 16.72
N THR A 270 11.35 5.34 17.64
CA THR A 270 12.78 5.30 17.33
C THR A 270 13.40 4.00 17.82
N ARG A 271 14.24 3.36 16.99
CA ARG A 271 15.03 2.17 17.37
C ARG A 271 16.50 2.41 17.09
N LEU A 272 17.37 1.99 18.00
CA LEU A 272 18.80 2.27 17.95
C LEU A 272 19.59 0.98 17.74
N TYR A 273 20.57 1.05 16.84
CA TYR A 273 21.54 0.00 16.57
C TYR A 273 22.94 0.61 16.47
N ASP A 274 23.97 -0.21 16.61
CA ASP A 274 25.29 0.16 16.11
C ASP A 274 25.27 0.10 14.57
N PRO A 275 25.93 1.01 13.83
CA PRO A 275 26.04 0.90 12.39
C PRO A 275 26.84 -0.35 11.98
N ALA A 276 26.37 -1.05 10.93
CA ALA A 276 27.07 -2.17 10.31
C ALA A 276 28.47 -1.74 9.76
N PRO A 277 29.42 -2.67 9.53
CA PRO A 277 29.29 -4.14 9.54
C PRO A 277 29.30 -4.77 10.94
N TYR A 278 28.55 -5.86 11.12
CA TYR A 278 28.51 -6.61 12.38
C TYR A 278 29.43 -7.83 12.34
N LYS A 279 30.02 -8.15 13.51
CA LYS A 279 30.76 -9.40 13.72
C LYS A 279 29.84 -10.56 14.11
N ASP A 280 28.75 -10.26 14.81
CA ASP A 280 27.74 -11.23 15.22
C ASP A 280 26.65 -11.35 14.13
N PRO A 281 26.51 -12.52 13.48
CA PRO A 281 25.47 -12.75 12.48
C PRO A 281 24.04 -12.57 13.01
N GLN A 282 23.79 -12.85 14.29
CA GLN A 282 22.45 -12.70 14.86
C GLN A 282 22.05 -11.23 14.96
N VAL A 283 22.99 -10.35 15.28
CA VAL A 283 22.78 -8.89 15.25
C VAL A 283 22.57 -8.41 13.82
N ALA A 284 23.36 -8.92 12.85
CA ALA A 284 23.18 -8.61 11.43
C ALA A 284 21.76 -8.96 10.93
N VAL A 285 21.27 -10.16 11.28
CA VAL A 285 19.91 -10.61 10.94
C VAL A 285 18.85 -9.73 11.61
N ARG A 286 18.99 -9.41 12.91
CA ARG A 286 18.05 -8.56 13.65
C ARG A 286 17.88 -7.19 12.98
N THR A 287 18.98 -6.48 12.74
CA THR A 287 18.95 -5.15 12.11
C THR A 287 18.38 -5.24 10.69
N GLY A 288 18.77 -6.25 9.92
CA GLY A 288 18.29 -6.46 8.55
C GLY A 288 16.78 -6.72 8.46
N VAL A 289 16.26 -7.57 9.34
CA VAL A 289 14.82 -7.87 9.43
C VAL A 289 14.01 -6.64 9.84
N ASP A 290 14.49 -5.87 10.82
CA ASP A 290 13.82 -4.64 11.24
C ASP A 290 13.80 -3.58 10.14
N TYR A 291 14.89 -3.46 9.40
CA TYR A 291 15.00 -2.57 8.25
C TYR A 291 14.03 -2.97 7.14
N ILE A 292 14.10 -4.23 6.66
CA ILE A 292 13.36 -4.64 5.45
C ILE A 292 11.85 -4.58 5.67
N LEU A 293 11.36 -4.92 6.87
CA LEU A 293 9.94 -4.78 7.21
C LEU A 293 9.50 -3.32 7.25
N ALA A 294 10.28 -2.44 7.89
CA ALA A 294 9.94 -1.03 7.98
C ALA A 294 9.96 -0.34 6.60
N ALA A 295 10.98 -0.62 5.79
CA ALA A 295 11.09 -0.09 4.44
C ALA A 295 9.97 -0.60 3.52
N GLY A 296 9.65 -1.91 3.59
CA GLY A 296 8.59 -2.52 2.79
C GLY A 296 7.21 -2.00 3.16
N ASP A 297 6.99 -1.78 4.45
CA ASP A 297 5.78 -1.16 4.96
C ASP A 297 5.63 0.32 4.53
N SER A 298 6.74 1.05 4.55
CA SER A 298 6.81 2.47 4.20
C SER A 298 6.48 2.73 2.73
N TRP A 299 6.89 1.83 1.84
CA TRP A 299 6.53 1.85 0.42
C TRP A 299 5.03 2.01 0.17
N HIS A 300 4.20 1.36 0.99
CA HIS A 300 2.74 1.40 0.89
C HIS A 300 2.10 2.60 1.58
N ALA A 301 2.86 3.41 2.33
CA ALA A 301 2.34 4.64 2.91
C ALA A 301 2.35 5.80 1.90
N ASN A 302 3.36 5.85 1.02
CA ASN A 302 3.51 6.88 0.01
C ASN A 302 3.22 6.38 -1.42
N THR A 303 2.57 5.21 -1.51
CA THR A 303 2.37 4.33 -2.68
C THR A 303 2.70 4.99 -4.04
N PRO A 304 3.76 4.50 -4.72
CA PRO A 304 4.22 5.07 -5.99
C PRO A 304 3.25 4.82 -7.14
N ARG A 305 3.59 5.30 -8.34
CA ARG A 305 2.79 5.13 -9.56
C ARG A 305 1.37 5.69 -9.41
N ARG A 306 1.25 6.89 -8.83
CA ARG A 306 -0.04 7.54 -8.57
C ARG A 306 -0.96 6.74 -7.66
N GLY A 307 -0.37 6.02 -6.70
CA GLY A 307 -1.11 5.24 -5.73
C GLY A 307 -1.75 6.07 -4.62
N GLY A 308 -1.02 7.05 -4.07
CA GLY A 308 -1.51 7.87 -2.94
C GLY A 308 -2.57 8.92 -3.32
N THR A 309 -3.36 9.35 -2.33
CA THR A 309 -4.28 10.50 -2.46
C THR A 309 -3.76 11.69 -1.64
N LEU A 310 -4.19 12.92 -1.99
CA LEU A 310 -3.84 14.11 -1.19
C LEU A 310 -4.73 14.28 0.05
N ASP A 311 -5.93 13.71 0.02
CA ASP A 311 -6.95 13.85 1.05
C ASP A 311 -7.87 12.63 1.11
N ARG A 312 -8.79 12.65 2.09
CA ARG A 312 -9.77 11.60 2.36
C ARG A 312 -11.07 11.75 1.56
N VAL A 313 -11.23 12.80 0.75
CA VAL A 313 -12.36 12.91 -0.20
C VAL A 313 -12.05 12.04 -1.42
N SER A 314 -10.86 12.18 -1.96
CA SER A 314 -10.35 11.41 -3.09
C SER A 314 -10.45 9.90 -2.82
N ALA A 315 -10.80 9.13 -3.86
CA ALA A 315 -10.76 7.67 -3.82
C ALA A 315 -9.46 7.17 -4.47
N VAL A 316 -8.96 6.05 -3.98
CA VAL A 316 -7.91 5.31 -4.69
C VAL A 316 -8.49 4.57 -5.88
N HIS A 317 -7.63 4.32 -6.87
CA HIS A 317 -7.91 3.34 -7.92
C HIS A 317 -7.85 1.93 -7.32
N GLN A 318 -8.62 0.99 -7.87
CA GLN A 318 -8.59 -0.40 -7.42
C GLN A 318 -7.19 -1.04 -7.51
N GLU A 319 -6.40 -0.69 -8.53
CA GLU A 319 -5.01 -1.19 -8.64
C GLU A 319 -4.18 -0.86 -7.39
N THR A 320 -4.30 0.35 -6.86
CA THR A 320 -3.61 0.79 -5.65
C THR A 320 -4.06 -0.01 -4.44
N SER A 321 -5.37 -0.23 -4.31
CA SER A 321 -5.92 -0.88 -3.14
C SER A 321 -5.52 -2.34 -3.02
N LEU A 322 -5.39 -3.04 -4.15
CA LEU A 322 -5.02 -4.45 -4.21
C LEU A 322 -3.53 -4.69 -4.36
N CYS A 323 -2.71 -3.64 -4.50
CA CYS A 323 -1.27 -3.77 -4.69
C CYS A 323 -0.61 -4.60 -3.58
N VAL A 324 0.03 -5.71 -3.96
CA VAL A 324 0.82 -6.60 -3.08
C VAL A 324 2.30 -6.67 -3.48
N ALA A 325 2.78 -5.71 -4.29
CA ALA A 325 4.17 -5.51 -4.73
C ALA A 325 5.20 -6.59 -4.30
N CYS A 326 5.76 -7.33 -5.27
CA CYS A 326 6.72 -8.42 -5.01
C CYS A 326 7.82 -8.04 -4.00
N HIS A 327 8.49 -6.91 -4.22
CA HIS A 327 9.64 -6.50 -3.42
C HIS A 327 9.24 -6.01 -2.03
N ALA A 328 8.42 -4.96 -1.95
CA ALA A 328 8.06 -4.34 -0.67
C ALA A 328 7.21 -5.26 0.24
N THR A 329 6.42 -6.16 -0.33
CA THR A 329 5.50 -7.02 0.44
C THR A 329 6.00 -8.47 0.55
N HIS A 330 6.29 -9.15 -0.56
CA HIS A 330 6.63 -10.59 -0.50
C HIS A 330 8.01 -10.81 0.09
N PHE A 331 9.02 -10.05 -0.35
CA PHE A 331 10.40 -10.26 0.11
C PHE A 331 10.57 -9.88 1.58
N SER A 332 9.95 -8.77 2.00
CA SER A 332 9.92 -8.35 3.41
C SER A 332 9.26 -9.37 4.33
N GLN A 333 8.10 -9.90 3.93
CA GLN A 333 7.41 -10.95 4.70
C GLN A 333 8.19 -12.26 4.69
N ARG A 334 8.73 -12.70 3.54
CA ARG A 334 9.55 -13.91 3.44
C ARG A 334 10.78 -13.82 4.35
N ALA A 335 11.46 -12.68 4.37
CA ALA A 335 12.60 -12.45 5.26
C ALA A 335 12.22 -12.60 6.73
N GLN A 336 11.15 -11.91 7.19
CA GLN A 336 10.71 -12.00 8.58
C GLN A 336 10.22 -13.41 8.94
N LEU A 337 9.35 -14.02 8.13
CA LEU A 337 8.68 -15.28 8.48
C LEU A 337 9.66 -16.46 8.55
N TYR A 338 10.64 -16.52 7.65
CA TYR A 338 11.70 -17.52 7.74
C TYR A 338 12.67 -17.23 8.90
N ALA A 339 12.99 -15.97 9.18
CA ALA A 339 13.77 -15.62 10.38
C ALA A 339 13.02 -16.04 11.66
N THR A 340 11.71 -15.85 11.70
CA THR A 340 10.82 -16.30 12.77
C THR A 340 10.86 -17.82 12.94
N ARG A 341 10.82 -18.58 11.85
CA ARG A 341 10.99 -20.05 11.84
C ARG A 341 12.34 -20.48 12.41
N ASN A 342 13.37 -19.64 12.24
CA ASN A 342 14.72 -19.83 12.78
C ASN A 342 14.93 -19.19 14.17
N GLY A 343 13.86 -18.79 14.86
CA GLY A 343 13.89 -18.34 16.25
C GLY A 343 14.00 -16.83 16.50
N TYR A 344 14.05 -16.01 15.45
CA TYR A 344 14.11 -14.55 15.61
C TYR A 344 12.72 -13.97 15.93
N PRO A 345 12.56 -13.10 16.94
CA PRO A 345 11.26 -12.55 17.29
C PRO A 345 10.76 -11.51 16.27
N VAL A 346 9.45 -11.27 16.25
CA VAL A 346 8.85 -10.17 15.47
C VAL A 346 8.85 -8.90 16.31
N VAL A 347 9.64 -7.89 15.91
CA VAL A 347 9.65 -6.56 16.57
C VAL A 347 8.78 -5.56 15.81
N GLN A 348 8.81 -5.60 14.48
CA GLN A 348 7.98 -4.76 13.60
C GLN A 348 6.57 -5.38 13.42
N ARG A 349 5.84 -5.57 14.52
CA ARG A 349 4.59 -6.34 14.54
C ARG A 349 3.48 -5.71 13.70
N GLN A 350 3.34 -4.38 13.76
CA GLN A 350 2.34 -3.64 12.96
C GLN A 350 2.64 -3.72 11.45
N GLN A 351 3.92 -3.67 11.07
CA GLN A 351 4.36 -3.81 9.67
C GLN A 351 3.98 -5.19 9.16
N LEU A 352 4.33 -6.24 9.91
CA LEU A 352 4.04 -7.60 9.52
C LEU A 352 2.52 -7.82 9.42
N GLN A 353 1.74 -7.40 10.43
CA GLN A 353 0.28 -7.48 10.39
C GLN A 353 -0.29 -6.81 9.13
N PHE A 354 0.13 -5.57 8.84
CA PHE A 354 -0.35 -4.83 7.68
C PHE A 354 -0.01 -5.52 6.35
N LEU A 355 1.24 -5.99 6.19
CA LEU A 355 1.66 -6.67 4.96
C LEU A 355 0.94 -8.02 4.79
N SER A 356 0.68 -8.75 5.88
CA SER A 356 -0.10 -9.99 5.86
C SER A 356 -1.58 -9.73 5.57
N GLU A 357 -2.17 -8.68 6.13
CA GLU A 357 -3.53 -8.25 5.78
C GLU A 357 -3.67 -7.89 4.30
N ARG A 358 -2.67 -7.26 3.69
CA ARG A 358 -2.66 -7.03 2.23
C ARG A 358 -2.72 -8.35 1.45
N PHE A 359 -2.03 -9.40 1.90
CA PHE A 359 -2.12 -10.72 1.26
C PHE A 359 -3.52 -11.33 1.39
N TYR A 360 -4.08 -11.38 2.60
CA TYR A 360 -5.41 -11.96 2.81
C TYR A 360 -6.55 -11.26 2.07
N ASN A 361 -6.36 -9.96 1.78
CA ASN A 361 -7.37 -9.17 1.08
C ASN A 361 -7.13 -9.09 -0.43
N ASN A 362 -6.04 -9.62 -0.98
CA ASN A 362 -5.75 -9.46 -2.41
C ASN A 362 -6.52 -10.43 -3.34
N PRO A 363 -6.61 -11.75 -3.05
CA PRO A 363 -7.29 -12.67 -3.94
C PRO A 363 -8.78 -12.38 -4.08
N ARG A 364 -9.28 -12.48 -5.30
CA ARG A 364 -10.69 -12.24 -5.67
C ARG A 364 -11.19 -13.40 -6.55
N PRO A 365 -12.51 -13.66 -6.61
CA PRO A 365 -13.06 -14.74 -7.43
C PRO A 365 -12.56 -14.67 -8.88
N PHE A 366 -12.11 -15.80 -9.42
CA PHE A 366 -11.60 -15.91 -10.78
C PHE A 366 -12.74 -16.11 -11.76
N TYR A 367 -12.77 -15.30 -12.82
CA TYR A 367 -13.88 -15.29 -13.76
C TYR A 367 -14.13 -16.65 -14.39
N GLY A 368 -15.39 -17.06 -14.45
CA GLY A 368 -15.80 -18.34 -14.98
C GLY A 368 -15.53 -19.51 -14.04
N PHE A 369 -14.82 -19.30 -12.93
CA PHE A 369 -14.45 -20.32 -11.95
C PHE A 369 -14.88 -19.97 -10.51
N GLU A 370 -15.82 -19.03 -10.38
CA GLU A 370 -16.27 -18.55 -9.07
C GLU A 370 -16.94 -19.65 -8.24
N GLN A 371 -17.61 -20.61 -8.87
CA GLN A 371 -18.30 -21.72 -8.20
C GLN A 371 -17.33 -22.80 -7.72
N GLU A 372 -16.23 -22.98 -8.45
CA GLU A 372 -15.12 -23.86 -8.11
C GLU A 372 -14.24 -23.28 -6.98
N GLY A 373 -14.44 -22.00 -6.67
CA GLY A 373 -13.73 -21.27 -5.63
C GLY A 373 -12.34 -20.76 -6.04
N ALA A 374 -11.98 -20.85 -7.33
CA ALA A 374 -10.69 -20.37 -7.79
C ALA A 374 -10.58 -18.84 -7.65
N VAL A 375 -9.37 -18.36 -7.37
CA VAL A 375 -9.10 -16.93 -7.19
C VAL A 375 -7.99 -16.44 -8.11
N TRP A 376 -7.95 -15.13 -8.32
CA TRP A 376 -6.86 -14.45 -9.00
C TRP A 376 -6.47 -13.16 -8.29
N ALA A 377 -5.34 -12.60 -8.69
CA ALA A 377 -4.80 -11.36 -8.14
C ALA A 377 -4.61 -10.30 -9.23
N ARG A 378 -5.18 -9.12 -9.02
CA ARG A 378 -4.88 -7.92 -9.83
C ARG A 378 -3.44 -7.46 -9.46
N MET A 379 -2.65 -7.00 -10.45
CA MET A 379 -1.33 -6.30 -10.32
C MET A 379 -0.06 -7.05 -10.78
N ILE A 380 -0.03 -8.40 -10.89
CA ILE A 380 1.23 -9.13 -11.17
C ILE A 380 1.09 -10.16 -12.29
N SER A 381 2.11 -10.23 -13.14
CA SER A 381 2.23 -11.09 -14.33
C SER A 381 2.72 -12.53 -14.08
N ALA A 382 2.98 -12.90 -12.82
CA ALA A 382 3.49 -14.20 -12.39
C ALA A 382 2.46 -14.90 -11.48
N PRO A 383 1.36 -15.44 -12.05
CA PRO A 383 0.17 -15.79 -11.29
C PRO A 383 0.39 -16.94 -10.32
N ALA A 384 0.99 -18.06 -10.76
CA ALA A 384 1.21 -19.21 -9.90
C ALA A 384 2.28 -18.91 -8.83
N ASN A 385 3.32 -18.15 -9.18
CA ASN A 385 4.31 -17.73 -8.19
C ASN A 385 3.72 -16.83 -7.10
N VAL A 386 2.93 -15.84 -7.49
CA VAL A 386 2.37 -14.87 -6.55
C VAL A 386 1.39 -15.55 -5.61
N LEU A 387 0.40 -16.27 -6.13
CA LEU A 387 -0.59 -16.92 -5.28
C LEU A 387 0.05 -18.02 -4.42
N GLY A 388 0.89 -18.88 -5.01
CA GLY A 388 1.60 -19.93 -4.27
C GLY A 388 2.45 -19.34 -3.14
N ARG A 389 3.27 -18.32 -3.43
CA ARG A 389 4.11 -17.68 -2.39
C ARG A 389 3.26 -16.96 -1.34
N MET A 390 2.18 -16.28 -1.72
CA MET A 390 1.28 -15.64 -0.77
C MET A 390 0.72 -16.66 0.23
N SER A 391 0.21 -17.77 -0.30
CA SER A 391 -0.37 -18.85 0.50
C SER A 391 0.67 -19.49 1.42
N HIS A 392 1.85 -19.84 0.89
CA HIS A 392 2.96 -20.42 1.65
C HIS A 392 3.42 -19.52 2.81
N LEU A 393 3.53 -18.22 2.55
CA LEU A 393 3.93 -17.27 3.59
C LEU A 393 2.83 -17.07 4.64
N MET A 394 1.56 -17.09 4.25
CA MET A 394 0.46 -17.01 5.22
C MET A 394 0.35 -18.29 6.05
N ASP A 395 0.66 -19.46 5.49
CA ASP A 395 0.78 -20.72 6.23
C ASP A 395 1.84 -20.61 7.34
N LEU A 396 3.03 -20.09 7.00
CA LEU A 396 4.09 -19.83 7.99
C LEU A 396 3.66 -18.79 9.05
N PHE A 397 2.98 -17.73 8.65
CA PHE A 397 2.48 -16.71 9.57
C PHE A 397 1.46 -17.29 10.56
N GLU A 398 0.55 -18.13 10.07
CA GLU A 398 -0.46 -18.80 10.88
C GLU A 398 0.16 -19.83 11.82
N ASP A 399 1.10 -20.64 11.34
CA ASP A 399 1.75 -21.65 12.17
C ASP A 399 2.68 -21.05 13.24
N GLN A 400 3.43 -20.00 12.89
CA GLN A 400 4.51 -19.47 13.75
C GLN A 400 4.10 -18.30 14.63
N ILE A 401 3.04 -17.55 14.26
CA ILE A 401 2.71 -16.27 14.90
C ILE A 401 1.26 -16.23 15.38
N THR A 402 0.25 -16.40 14.52
CA THR A 402 -1.14 -16.14 14.94
C THR A 402 -1.84 -17.36 15.54
N GLY A 403 -1.53 -18.57 15.07
CA GLY A 403 -2.27 -19.78 15.37
C GLY A 403 -3.66 -19.85 14.71
N GLU A 404 -3.96 -18.95 13.76
CA GLU A 404 -5.30 -18.78 13.17
C GLU A 404 -5.34 -19.26 11.71
N ARG A 405 -5.64 -20.55 11.49
CA ARG A 405 -5.71 -21.13 10.13
C ARG A 405 -6.82 -20.50 9.27
N ARG A 406 -6.51 -20.08 8.04
CA ARG A 406 -7.51 -19.53 7.10
C ARG A 406 -7.77 -20.41 5.89
N GLU A 407 -8.42 -21.51 6.15
CA GLU A 407 -8.62 -22.58 5.17
C GLU A 407 -9.19 -22.11 3.81
N LYS A 408 -10.23 -21.25 3.81
CA LYS A 408 -10.83 -20.73 2.55
C LYS A 408 -9.85 -19.94 1.68
N PHE A 409 -8.90 -19.23 2.29
CA PHE A 409 -7.88 -18.46 1.56
C PHE A 409 -6.93 -19.40 0.82
N HIS A 410 -6.39 -20.41 1.52
CA HIS A 410 -5.50 -21.42 0.94
C HIS A 410 -6.22 -22.25 -0.13
N GLN A 411 -7.45 -22.69 0.14
CA GLN A 411 -8.23 -23.49 -0.80
C GLN A 411 -8.50 -22.75 -2.11
N GLY A 412 -8.88 -21.47 -2.07
CA GLY A 412 -9.13 -20.71 -3.30
C GLY A 412 -7.88 -20.57 -4.17
N ILE A 413 -6.72 -20.39 -3.54
CA ILE A 413 -5.41 -20.35 -4.22
C ILE A 413 -5.07 -21.72 -4.82
N ALA A 414 -5.23 -22.80 -4.04
CA ALA A 414 -5.00 -24.17 -4.50
C ALA A 414 -5.85 -24.48 -5.75
N LYS A 415 -7.10 -24.01 -5.81
CA LYS A 415 -7.97 -24.19 -6.99
C LYS A 415 -7.43 -23.50 -8.24
N TYR A 416 -6.81 -22.32 -8.12
CA TYR A 416 -6.14 -21.72 -9.27
C TYR A 416 -4.90 -22.53 -9.69
N LEU A 417 -4.11 -23.01 -8.72
CA LEU A 417 -2.92 -23.81 -9.00
C LEU A 417 -3.26 -25.16 -9.65
N ASP A 418 -4.39 -25.77 -9.30
CA ASP A 418 -4.93 -26.96 -9.95
C ASP A 418 -5.19 -26.68 -11.45
N LEU A 419 -5.86 -25.56 -11.78
CA LEU A 419 -6.10 -25.14 -13.16
C LEU A 419 -4.80 -24.84 -13.92
N TYR A 420 -3.82 -24.26 -13.23
CA TYR A 420 -2.50 -23.98 -13.79
C TYR A 420 -1.79 -25.30 -14.17
N TYR A 421 -1.75 -26.30 -13.31
CA TYR A 421 -1.09 -27.59 -13.59
C TYR A 421 -1.96 -28.63 -14.31
N ALA A 422 -3.22 -28.31 -14.62
CA ALA A 422 -4.12 -29.21 -15.32
C ALA A 422 -3.57 -29.60 -16.70
N GLY A 423 -3.57 -30.90 -17.01
CA GLY A 423 -3.10 -31.42 -18.29
C GLY A 423 -1.58 -31.34 -18.52
N ARG A 424 -0.79 -30.93 -17.53
CA ARG A 424 0.68 -30.87 -17.63
C ARG A 424 1.34 -32.11 -17.03
N ASP A 425 2.43 -32.55 -17.66
CA ASP A 425 3.29 -33.66 -17.25
C ASP A 425 4.74 -33.21 -16.93
N LYS A 426 5.06 -31.95 -17.23
CA LYS A 426 6.34 -31.29 -16.97
C LYS A 426 6.16 -29.88 -16.46
N LEU A 427 7.22 -29.32 -15.89
CA LEU A 427 7.23 -27.91 -15.46
C LEU A 427 6.94 -26.97 -16.64
N PRO A 428 6.09 -25.94 -16.44
CA PRO A 428 5.95 -24.86 -17.40
C PRO A 428 7.22 -24.00 -17.45
N GLY A 429 7.27 -23.06 -18.39
CA GLY A 429 8.37 -22.08 -18.46
C GLY A 429 8.39 -21.14 -17.26
N ASP A 430 9.50 -20.39 -17.13
CA ASP A 430 9.63 -19.39 -16.07
C ASP A 430 8.54 -18.31 -16.17
N GLU A 431 8.09 -17.82 -15.02
CA GLU A 431 7.17 -16.69 -14.97
C GLU A 431 7.94 -15.37 -14.97
N THR A 432 7.29 -14.30 -15.41
CA THR A 432 7.83 -12.94 -15.32
C THR A 432 6.98 -12.10 -14.38
N ASN A 433 7.60 -11.43 -13.43
CA ASN A 433 6.94 -10.42 -12.60
C ASN A 433 7.24 -8.99 -13.08
N GLY A 434 7.70 -8.85 -14.33
CA GLY A 434 8.14 -7.58 -14.91
C GLY A 434 9.56 -7.17 -14.49
N ASN A 435 10.31 -8.05 -13.83
CA ASN A 435 11.70 -7.81 -13.45
C ASN A 435 12.59 -9.03 -13.79
N THR A 436 13.91 -8.85 -13.76
CA THR A 436 14.87 -9.94 -13.86
C THR A 436 15.41 -10.33 -12.47
N PRO A 437 16.09 -11.49 -12.33
CA PRO A 437 15.83 -12.68 -13.14
C PRO A 437 14.35 -13.04 -13.21
N LEU A 438 13.99 -13.82 -14.24
CA LEU A 438 12.69 -14.46 -14.31
C LEU A 438 12.49 -15.38 -13.09
N VAL A 439 11.22 -15.62 -12.75
CA VAL A 439 10.84 -16.49 -11.66
C VAL A 439 11.02 -17.93 -12.09
N SER A 440 11.88 -18.67 -11.38
CA SER A 440 12.20 -20.06 -11.67
C SER A 440 10.96 -20.95 -11.63
N ALA A 441 10.78 -21.79 -12.66
CA ALA A 441 9.74 -22.82 -12.67
C ALA A 441 9.83 -23.79 -11.46
N HIS A 442 11.04 -24.01 -10.91
CA HIS A 442 11.24 -24.80 -9.70
C HIS A 442 10.68 -24.10 -8.46
N GLU A 443 10.83 -22.77 -8.37
CA GLU A 443 10.23 -21.97 -7.29
C GLU A 443 8.69 -22.01 -7.38
N VAL A 444 8.14 -21.89 -8.59
CA VAL A 444 6.69 -21.96 -8.82
C VAL A 444 6.14 -23.32 -8.41
N ALA A 445 6.79 -24.41 -8.82
CA ALA A 445 6.36 -25.76 -8.47
C ALA A 445 6.51 -26.08 -6.99
N TRP A 446 7.55 -25.55 -6.34
CA TRP A 446 7.72 -25.71 -4.90
C TRP A 446 6.54 -25.12 -4.12
N TYR A 447 6.23 -23.83 -4.33
CA TYR A 447 5.09 -23.23 -3.66
C TYR A 447 3.75 -23.81 -4.12
N ALA A 448 3.63 -24.27 -5.36
CA ALA A 448 2.41 -24.95 -5.76
C ALA A 448 2.20 -26.25 -4.97
N TRP A 449 3.27 -27.01 -4.75
CA TRP A 449 3.22 -28.25 -3.99
C TRP A 449 2.92 -28.04 -2.50
N THR A 450 3.45 -26.97 -1.88
CA THR A 450 3.13 -26.66 -0.47
C THR A 450 1.64 -26.41 -0.26
N GLU A 451 0.94 -25.90 -1.28
CA GLU A 451 -0.50 -25.64 -1.22
C GLU A 451 -1.34 -26.84 -1.65
N THR A 452 -1.04 -27.44 -2.80
CA THR A 452 -1.91 -28.48 -3.41
C THR A 452 -1.55 -29.90 -2.99
N HIS A 453 -0.32 -30.11 -2.50
CA HIS A 453 0.26 -31.43 -2.24
C HIS A 453 0.19 -32.37 -3.47
N ASP A 454 0.19 -31.82 -4.68
CA ASP A 454 0.14 -32.59 -5.92
C ASP A 454 1.36 -33.51 -6.04
N GLY A 455 1.12 -34.83 -5.96
CA GLY A 455 2.15 -35.87 -5.98
C GLY A 455 2.97 -35.94 -7.26
N ARG A 456 2.57 -35.25 -8.34
CA ARG A 456 3.33 -35.17 -9.60
C ARG A 456 4.48 -34.16 -9.51
N LEU A 457 4.31 -33.08 -8.74
CA LEU A 457 5.24 -31.94 -8.72
C LEU A 457 6.66 -32.30 -8.26
N PRO A 458 6.89 -33.14 -7.23
CA PRO A 458 8.24 -33.50 -6.83
C PRO A 458 9.06 -34.14 -7.95
N GLU A 459 8.43 -35.01 -8.76
CA GLU A 459 9.09 -35.64 -9.90
C GLU A 459 9.32 -34.65 -11.04
N MET A 460 8.38 -33.74 -11.29
CA MET A 460 8.56 -32.66 -12.26
C MET A 460 9.73 -31.74 -11.89
N VAL A 461 9.88 -31.40 -10.61
CA VAL A 461 11.01 -30.61 -10.08
C VAL A 461 12.32 -31.38 -10.24
N ALA A 462 12.35 -32.66 -9.86
CA ALA A 462 13.55 -33.50 -9.97
C ALA A 462 14.06 -33.61 -11.41
N ARG A 463 13.16 -33.72 -12.39
CA ARG A 463 13.48 -33.82 -13.83
C ARG A 463 13.58 -32.47 -14.54
N GLY A 464 13.19 -31.38 -13.88
CA GLY A 464 13.12 -30.05 -14.46
C GLY A 464 14.50 -29.54 -14.89
N GLU A 465 14.54 -28.77 -15.98
CA GLU A 465 15.78 -28.19 -16.49
C GLU A 465 16.39 -27.20 -15.50
N VAL A 466 17.72 -27.24 -15.35
CA VAL A 466 18.48 -26.30 -14.52
C VAL A 466 19.28 -25.37 -15.44
N LYS A 467 18.75 -24.17 -15.69
CA LYS A 467 19.29 -23.23 -16.68
C LYS A 467 20.38 -22.33 -16.11
N ASN A 468 20.32 -22.04 -14.81
CA ASN A 468 21.22 -21.11 -14.12
C ASN A 468 21.34 -21.45 -12.63
N MET A 469 22.09 -20.64 -11.87
CA MET A 469 22.29 -20.84 -10.44
C MET A 469 20.99 -20.69 -9.63
N VAL A 470 20.07 -19.83 -10.06
CA VAL A 470 18.77 -19.62 -9.40
C VAL A 470 17.95 -20.92 -9.44
N ASP A 471 17.86 -21.57 -10.59
CA ASP A 471 17.19 -22.87 -10.73
C ASP A 471 17.87 -23.95 -9.89
N LEU A 472 19.20 -24.00 -9.90
CA LEU A 472 19.95 -24.99 -9.13
C LEU A 472 19.67 -24.85 -7.63
N CYS A 473 19.61 -23.62 -7.14
CA CYS A 473 19.29 -23.34 -5.74
C CYS A 473 17.83 -23.70 -5.43
N TYR A 474 16.85 -23.29 -6.24
CA TYR A 474 15.45 -23.58 -5.98
C TYR A 474 15.10 -25.05 -6.13
N GLN A 475 15.67 -25.78 -7.10
CA GLN A 475 15.51 -27.23 -7.18
C GLN A 475 16.04 -27.90 -5.91
N THR A 476 17.20 -27.47 -5.40
CA THR A 476 17.77 -28.01 -4.16
C THR A 476 16.86 -27.76 -2.96
N LEU A 477 16.36 -26.53 -2.82
CA LEU A 477 15.43 -26.15 -1.73
C LEU A 477 14.13 -26.94 -1.81
N ALA A 478 13.53 -27.02 -2.99
CA ALA A 478 12.28 -27.72 -3.23
C ALA A 478 12.39 -29.21 -2.91
N LEU A 479 13.41 -29.90 -3.45
CA LEU A 479 13.61 -31.33 -3.20
C LEU A 479 13.92 -31.62 -1.73
N ALA A 480 14.67 -30.74 -1.06
CA ALA A 480 14.97 -30.87 0.37
C ALA A 480 13.73 -30.71 1.26
N GLU A 481 12.76 -29.87 0.86
CA GLU A 481 11.50 -29.71 1.61
C GLU A 481 10.46 -30.78 1.25
N MET A 482 10.38 -31.18 -0.02
CA MET A 482 9.43 -32.17 -0.52
C MET A 482 9.69 -33.58 0.01
N ASP A 483 10.92 -34.08 -0.15
CA ASP A 483 11.32 -35.41 0.32
C ASP A 483 12.86 -35.52 0.32
N LYS A 484 13.48 -35.05 1.40
CA LYS A 484 14.94 -35.04 1.53
C LYS A 484 15.57 -36.44 1.41
N VAL A 485 14.88 -37.48 1.86
CA VAL A 485 15.39 -38.85 1.85
C VAL A 485 15.37 -39.41 0.44
N ARG A 486 14.23 -39.29 -0.26
CA ARG A 486 14.11 -39.78 -1.65
C ARG A 486 15.10 -39.11 -2.60
N TYR A 487 15.34 -37.81 -2.43
CA TYR A 487 16.17 -37.02 -3.34
C TYR A 487 17.59 -36.74 -2.82
N GLU A 488 18.04 -37.45 -1.77
CA GLU A 488 19.33 -37.21 -1.10
C GLU A 488 20.51 -37.12 -2.09
N GLN A 489 20.60 -38.08 -3.02
CA GLN A 489 21.69 -38.10 -4.01
C GLN A 489 21.69 -36.88 -4.93
N GLN A 490 20.51 -36.42 -5.37
CA GLN A 490 20.38 -35.26 -6.23
C GLN A 490 20.67 -33.97 -5.46
N ILE A 491 20.19 -33.86 -4.23
CA ILE A 491 20.47 -32.73 -3.33
C ILE A 491 21.99 -32.61 -3.10
N ALA A 492 22.67 -33.72 -2.80
CA ALA A 492 24.12 -33.74 -2.63
C ALA A 492 24.86 -33.38 -3.93
N GLY A 493 24.40 -33.87 -5.08
CA GLY A 493 24.93 -33.51 -6.40
C GLY A 493 24.81 -32.02 -6.70
N ASN A 494 23.64 -31.43 -6.39
CA ASN A 494 23.40 -30.00 -6.55
C ASN A 494 24.30 -29.18 -5.62
N ALA A 495 24.42 -29.55 -4.34
CA ALA A 495 25.30 -28.89 -3.39
C ALA A 495 26.76 -28.88 -3.85
N LYS A 496 27.27 -30.02 -4.34
CA LYS A 496 28.62 -30.13 -4.92
C LYS A 496 28.80 -29.18 -6.11
N ARG A 497 27.80 -29.09 -6.99
CA ARG A 497 27.82 -28.19 -8.15
C ARG A 497 27.82 -26.73 -7.71
N ILE A 498 26.98 -26.34 -6.75
CA ILE A 498 26.95 -24.98 -6.18
C ILE A 498 28.35 -24.64 -5.65
N LEU A 499 28.92 -25.49 -4.80
CA LEU A 499 30.26 -25.30 -4.24
C LEU A 499 31.34 -25.15 -5.33
N SER A 500 31.33 -25.98 -6.37
CA SER A 500 32.32 -25.88 -7.46
C SER A 500 32.28 -24.57 -8.26
N LEU A 501 31.19 -23.82 -8.17
CA LEU A 501 30.95 -22.58 -8.92
C LEU A 501 31.26 -21.32 -8.11
N GLN A 502 31.69 -21.47 -6.85
CA GLN A 502 32.06 -20.31 -6.03
C GLN A 502 33.27 -19.59 -6.61
N ARG A 503 33.20 -18.25 -6.62
CA ARG A 503 34.28 -17.39 -7.10
C ARG A 503 35.34 -17.16 -6.02
N PRO A 504 36.56 -16.70 -6.40
CA PRO A 504 37.62 -16.40 -5.45
C PRO A 504 37.22 -15.40 -4.36
N GLY A 505 36.23 -14.54 -4.59
CA GLY A 505 35.69 -13.62 -3.57
C GLY A 505 34.73 -14.25 -2.56
N GLY A 506 34.39 -15.54 -2.67
CA GLY A 506 33.38 -16.20 -1.84
C GLY A 506 31.94 -16.06 -2.34
N GLN A 507 31.76 -15.42 -3.50
CA GLN A 507 30.47 -15.08 -4.08
C GLN A 507 30.07 -16.05 -5.20
N TRP A 508 28.83 -15.93 -5.68
CA TRP A 508 28.33 -16.63 -6.87
C TRP A 508 27.76 -15.67 -7.90
N ALA A 509 27.88 -16.07 -9.16
CA ALA A 509 27.17 -15.45 -10.28
C ALA A 509 25.80 -16.11 -10.47
N MET A 510 24.84 -15.36 -11.01
CA MET A 510 23.51 -15.89 -11.34
C MET A 510 23.59 -16.91 -12.48
N ASN A 511 24.40 -16.62 -13.50
CA ASN A 511 24.60 -17.46 -14.67
C ASN A 511 25.86 -18.33 -14.51
N PHE A 512 25.82 -19.56 -15.04
CA PHE A 512 26.93 -20.52 -14.92
C PHE A 512 28.26 -20.12 -15.59
N PRO A 513 28.29 -19.48 -16.78
CA PRO A 513 29.55 -19.18 -17.46
C PRO A 513 30.55 -18.42 -16.59
N ALA A 514 31.84 -18.73 -16.73
CA ALA A 514 32.89 -18.23 -15.84
C ALA A 514 33.07 -16.70 -15.87
N GLY A 515 32.77 -16.05 -17.01
CA GLY A 515 32.90 -14.59 -17.18
C GLY A 515 31.70 -13.77 -16.73
N GLN A 516 30.66 -14.39 -16.16
CA GLN A 516 29.48 -13.68 -15.67
C GLN A 516 29.76 -13.04 -14.30
N PRO A 517 29.27 -11.82 -14.04
CA PRO A 517 29.55 -11.09 -12.81
C PRO A 517 28.90 -11.75 -11.60
N GLU A 518 29.56 -11.65 -10.44
CA GLU A 518 29.00 -12.03 -9.16
C GLU A 518 27.85 -11.12 -8.73
N VAL A 519 26.92 -11.67 -7.94
CA VAL A 519 25.74 -10.95 -7.50
C VAL A 519 25.46 -11.21 -6.02
N GLU A 520 25.15 -10.15 -5.27
CA GLU A 520 24.98 -10.22 -3.83
C GLU A 520 23.78 -11.10 -3.44
N PHE A 521 22.60 -10.93 -4.06
CA PHE A 521 21.43 -11.76 -3.74
C PHE A 521 21.69 -13.25 -4.04
N GLN A 522 22.46 -13.55 -5.09
CA GLN A 522 22.74 -14.92 -5.50
C GLN A 522 23.66 -15.63 -4.50
N THR A 523 24.54 -14.88 -3.84
CA THR A 523 25.39 -15.41 -2.77
C THR A 523 24.56 -15.82 -1.56
N GLY A 524 23.58 -15.00 -1.15
CA GLY A 524 22.60 -15.39 -0.12
C GLY A 524 21.76 -16.60 -0.54
N HIS A 525 21.27 -16.63 -1.79
CA HIS A 525 20.47 -17.76 -2.28
C HIS A 525 21.25 -19.09 -2.31
N ALA A 526 22.52 -19.06 -2.76
CA ALA A 526 23.39 -20.23 -2.78
C ALA A 526 23.67 -20.74 -1.35
N LEU A 527 23.94 -19.85 -0.40
CA LEU A 527 24.11 -20.21 1.01
C LEU A 527 22.86 -20.87 1.59
N TRP A 528 21.68 -20.34 1.32
CA TRP A 528 20.42 -20.91 1.80
C TRP A 528 20.17 -22.32 1.23
N ALA A 529 20.45 -22.54 -0.06
CA ALA A 529 20.36 -23.86 -0.67
C ALA A 529 21.40 -24.86 -0.09
N LEU A 530 22.63 -24.41 0.16
CA LEU A 530 23.67 -25.22 0.81
C LEU A 530 23.29 -25.62 2.23
N HIS A 531 22.64 -24.72 2.99
CA HIS A 531 22.12 -25.03 4.32
C HIS A 531 21.03 -26.12 4.24
N ALA A 532 20.07 -25.98 3.31
CA ALA A 532 19.03 -26.99 3.12
C ALA A 532 19.59 -28.37 2.74
N ALA A 533 20.67 -28.38 1.95
CA ALA A 533 21.43 -29.57 1.61
C ALA A 533 22.26 -30.16 2.77
N GLY A 534 22.35 -29.48 3.92
CA GLY A 534 23.05 -29.97 5.12
C GLY A 534 24.55 -29.64 5.16
N ILE A 535 25.03 -28.69 4.36
CA ILE A 535 26.43 -28.24 4.43
C ILE A 535 26.61 -27.31 5.65
N PRO A 536 27.59 -27.56 6.53
CA PRO A 536 27.75 -26.80 7.77
C PRO A 536 28.41 -25.43 7.55
N ALA A 537 28.23 -24.53 8.54
CA ALA A 537 28.75 -23.16 8.49
C ALA A 537 30.27 -23.05 8.45
N ASP A 538 30.98 -24.05 9.00
CA ASP A 538 32.44 -24.13 9.06
C ASP A 538 33.08 -24.71 7.77
N HIS A 539 32.25 -25.19 6.82
CA HIS A 539 32.74 -25.57 5.51
C HIS A 539 33.46 -24.35 4.86
N PRO A 540 34.71 -24.47 4.36
CA PRO A 540 35.54 -23.32 4.01
C PRO A 540 34.87 -22.32 3.05
N GLN A 541 34.14 -22.85 2.07
CA GLN A 541 33.40 -22.04 1.09
C GLN A 541 32.18 -21.34 1.69
N VAL A 542 31.45 -22.01 2.59
CA VAL A 542 30.29 -21.44 3.28
C VAL A 542 30.74 -20.34 4.23
N ALA A 543 31.75 -20.60 5.06
CA ALA A 543 32.33 -19.62 5.98
C ALA A 543 32.80 -18.35 5.24
N LYS A 544 33.45 -18.51 4.08
CA LYS A 544 33.91 -17.39 3.25
C LYS A 544 32.76 -16.53 2.73
N ALA A 545 31.67 -17.16 2.30
CA ALA A 545 30.49 -16.46 1.81
C ALA A 545 29.70 -15.77 2.93
N ILE A 546 29.62 -16.38 4.11
CA ILE A 546 29.05 -15.77 5.32
C ILE A 546 29.85 -14.51 5.69
N ALA A 547 31.19 -14.61 5.73
CA ALA A 547 32.06 -13.47 5.99
C ALA A 547 31.87 -12.34 4.96
N TYR A 548 31.69 -12.69 3.68
CA TYR A 548 31.33 -11.73 2.65
C TYR A 548 30.02 -11.01 2.98
N LEU A 549 28.92 -11.72 3.25
CA LEU A 549 27.63 -11.09 3.54
C LEU A 549 27.68 -10.18 4.76
N LEU A 550 28.35 -10.60 5.85
CA LEU A 550 28.49 -9.78 7.06
C LEU A 550 29.29 -8.49 6.79
N GLY A 551 30.35 -8.59 6.00
CA GLY A 551 31.16 -7.42 5.60
C GLY A 551 30.46 -6.47 4.63
N ARG A 552 29.36 -6.91 4.01
CA ARG A 552 28.63 -6.17 2.97
C ARG A 552 27.34 -5.52 3.43
N GLN A 553 26.87 -5.84 4.64
CA GLN A 553 25.70 -5.17 5.20
C GLN A 553 25.95 -3.66 5.28
N GLN A 554 24.98 -2.89 4.79
CA GLN A 554 25.10 -1.46 4.66
C GLN A 554 24.89 -0.78 6.02
N PRO A 555 25.50 0.40 6.25
CA PRO A 555 25.36 1.13 7.52
C PRO A 555 23.91 1.49 7.90
N TRP A 556 22.97 1.48 6.95
CA TRP A 556 21.53 1.71 7.17
C TRP A 556 20.73 0.42 7.48
N GLY A 557 21.39 -0.75 7.51
CA GLY A 557 20.86 -1.96 8.12
C GLY A 557 20.55 -3.12 7.16
N GLY A 558 20.42 -2.93 5.85
CA GLY A 558 20.18 -4.02 4.90
C GLY A 558 21.33 -4.26 3.94
N TRP A 559 21.04 -4.96 2.84
CA TRP A 559 21.99 -5.33 1.79
C TRP A 559 21.56 -4.73 0.46
N LEU A 560 22.53 -4.47 -0.40
CA LEU A 560 22.30 -3.81 -1.69
C LEU A 560 23.43 -4.18 -2.64
N ASP A 561 23.06 -4.74 -3.79
CA ASP A 561 23.99 -4.97 -4.88
C ASP A 561 24.44 -3.60 -5.42
N PRO A 562 25.73 -3.23 -5.31
CA PRO A 562 26.22 -1.95 -5.79
C PRO A 562 26.10 -1.81 -7.32
N LEU A 563 26.05 -2.93 -8.05
CA LEU A 563 25.93 -2.95 -9.51
C LEU A 563 24.46 -2.98 -9.98
N GLN A 564 23.51 -3.31 -9.10
CA GLN A 564 22.09 -3.52 -9.43
C GLN A 564 21.90 -4.43 -10.65
N SER A 565 22.62 -5.54 -10.65
CA SER A 565 22.85 -6.33 -11.85
C SER A 565 21.57 -6.93 -12.46
N TYR A 566 20.49 -7.05 -11.65
CA TYR A 566 19.23 -7.68 -12.05
C TYR A 566 18.00 -6.99 -11.45
N GLU A 567 18.04 -5.68 -11.19
CA GLU A 567 16.86 -4.95 -10.73
C GLU A 567 16.56 -3.74 -11.62
N ASN A 568 15.30 -3.59 -12.01
CA ASN A 568 14.83 -2.40 -12.72
C ASN A 568 14.79 -1.13 -11.83
N PHE A 569 14.86 -1.29 -10.51
CA PHE A 569 14.81 -0.20 -9.53
C PHE A 569 15.94 -0.37 -8.52
N ARG A 570 16.49 0.75 -8.03
CA ARG A 570 17.46 0.74 -6.93
C ARG A 570 16.75 0.44 -5.61
N THR A 571 16.47 -0.83 -5.32
CA THR A 571 15.86 -1.23 -4.05
C THR A 571 16.72 -2.27 -3.33
N PRO A 572 16.67 -2.35 -1.99
CA PRO A 572 17.48 -3.29 -1.22
C PRO A 572 16.73 -4.58 -0.84
N PHE A 573 15.48 -4.74 -1.29
CA PHE A 573 14.60 -5.80 -0.80
C PHE A 573 15.10 -7.20 -1.15
N ARG A 574 15.64 -7.41 -2.36
CA ARG A 574 16.05 -8.74 -2.81
C ARG A 574 17.30 -9.23 -2.11
N GLU A 575 18.35 -8.42 -2.08
CA GLU A 575 19.60 -8.76 -1.42
C GLU A 575 19.38 -8.94 0.08
N SER A 576 18.62 -8.02 0.69
CA SER A 576 18.30 -8.10 2.11
C SER A 576 17.54 -9.38 2.44
N GLN A 577 16.52 -9.78 1.65
CA GLN A 577 15.81 -11.04 1.92
C GLN A 577 16.76 -12.24 1.84
N MET A 578 17.62 -12.32 0.82
CA MET A 578 18.45 -13.51 0.59
C MET A 578 19.56 -13.62 1.63
N ALA A 579 20.13 -12.48 2.05
CA ALA A 579 21.08 -12.44 3.16
C ALA A 579 20.42 -12.88 4.47
N ILE A 580 19.21 -12.38 4.77
CA ILE A 580 18.46 -12.76 5.98
C ILE A 580 18.09 -14.25 5.98
N LEU A 581 17.59 -14.78 4.85
CA LEU A 581 17.25 -16.20 4.71
C LEU A 581 18.46 -17.10 4.98
N ALA A 582 19.61 -16.76 4.39
CA ALA A 582 20.85 -17.50 4.59
C ALA A 582 21.36 -17.41 6.03
N LEU A 583 21.57 -16.18 6.53
CA LEU A 583 22.19 -15.96 7.84
C LEU A 583 21.29 -16.46 8.98
N SER A 584 19.97 -16.25 8.91
CA SER A 584 19.06 -16.77 9.94
C SER A 584 19.03 -18.30 9.98
N ALA A 585 19.20 -18.97 8.83
CA ALA A 585 19.24 -20.43 8.76
C ALA A 585 20.52 -21.01 9.39
N TYR A 586 21.70 -20.45 9.07
CA TYR A 586 22.97 -20.89 9.65
C TYR A 586 23.15 -20.49 11.12
N PHE A 587 22.52 -19.39 11.55
CA PHE A 587 22.65 -18.85 12.91
C PHE A 587 21.27 -18.72 13.57
N PRO A 588 20.57 -19.83 13.83
CA PRO A 588 19.25 -19.79 14.47
C PRO A 588 19.36 -19.34 15.94
N GLN A 589 18.24 -18.84 16.49
CA GLN A 589 18.09 -18.59 17.92
C GLN A 589 17.27 -19.72 18.56
N ALA A 590 17.75 -20.27 19.68
CA ALA A 590 17.08 -21.37 20.34
C ALA A 590 15.85 -20.89 21.14
N ASN A 591 14.89 -21.80 21.34
CA ASN A 591 13.79 -21.67 22.32
C ASN A 591 12.85 -20.48 22.15
N ARG A 592 12.67 -19.96 20.93
CA ARG A 592 11.62 -18.97 20.65
C ARG A 592 10.24 -19.63 20.76
N PRO A 593 9.33 -19.15 21.63
CA PRO A 593 7.94 -19.62 21.62
C PRO A 593 7.21 -19.14 20.35
N LYS A 594 6.22 -19.90 19.89
CA LYS A 594 5.25 -19.41 18.90
C LYS A 594 4.48 -18.21 19.45
N GLY A 595 3.97 -17.35 18.57
CA GLY A 595 3.29 -16.11 18.95
C GLY A 595 3.99 -14.85 18.42
N TRP A 596 3.48 -13.70 18.79
CA TRP A 596 4.06 -12.39 18.46
C TRP A 596 5.32 -12.05 19.28
N ASN A 597 5.63 -12.86 20.31
CA ASN A 597 6.76 -12.66 21.23
C ASN A 597 6.73 -11.28 21.87
N SER A 598 5.53 -10.79 22.20
CA SER A 598 5.33 -9.55 22.94
C SER A 598 5.75 -9.66 24.40
N PRO A 599 6.13 -8.54 25.05
CA PRO A 599 6.38 -8.53 26.49
C PRO A 599 5.19 -9.06 27.29
N VAL A 600 5.47 -9.88 28.31
CA VAL A 600 4.42 -10.38 29.21
C VAL A 600 3.97 -9.26 30.15
N ILE A 601 2.74 -8.79 29.96
CA ILE A 601 2.12 -7.79 30.82
C ILE A 601 1.38 -8.50 31.96
N ARG A 602 1.83 -8.30 33.20
CA ARG A 602 1.24 -8.93 34.39
C ARG A 602 0.06 -8.13 34.96
N ALA A 603 0.14 -6.81 34.88
CA ALA A 603 -0.88 -5.87 35.33
C ALA A 603 -0.74 -4.56 34.54
N LEU A 604 -1.86 -3.89 34.32
CA LEU A 604 -1.88 -2.55 33.71
C LEU A 604 -1.55 -1.48 34.76
N SER A 605 -0.77 -0.48 34.36
CA SER A 605 -0.35 0.63 35.21
C SER A 605 -1.47 1.63 35.41
N SER A 606 -1.48 2.28 36.58
CA SER A 606 -2.32 3.45 36.85
C SER A 606 -1.69 4.75 36.31
N ASP A 607 -0.39 4.75 35.98
CA ASP A 607 0.22 5.87 35.25
C ASP A 607 -0.23 5.82 33.79
N PRO A 608 -0.89 6.87 33.26
CA PRO A 608 -1.53 6.79 31.96
C PRO A 608 -0.52 6.75 30.80
N ALA A 609 0.69 7.29 30.94
CA ALA A 609 1.72 7.17 29.91
C ALA A 609 2.27 5.73 29.83
N GLN A 610 2.53 5.11 30.98
CA GLN A 610 2.92 3.71 31.06
C GLN A 610 1.78 2.78 30.61
N LEU A 611 0.52 3.11 30.92
CA LEU A 611 -0.65 2.37 30.44
C LEU A 611 -0.69 2.36 28.91
N LEU A 612 -0.50 3.51 28.24
CA LEU A 612 -0.43 3.57 26.77
C LEU A 612 0.68 2.67 26.21
N ALA A 613 1.88 2.71 26.81
CA ALA A 613 2.98 1.84 26.41
C ALA A 613 2.66 0.35 26.59
N GLN A 614 2.01 -0.03 27.70
CA GLN A 614 1.58 -1.41 27.93
C GLN A 614 0.50 -1.86 26.95
N LEU A 615 -0.54 -1.05 26.72
CA LEU A 615 -1.58 -1.35 25.72
C LEU A 615 -0.97 -1.53 24.32
N ASP A 616 0.04 -0.72 23.98
CA ASP A 616 0.73 -0.81 22.71
C ASP A 616 1.56 -2.10 22.53
N GLU A 617 2.03 -2.69 23.62
CA GLU A 617 2.77 -3.96 23.65
C GLU A 617 1.88 -5.20 23.77
N VAL A 618 0.55 -5.06 23.86
CA VAL A 618 -0.37 -6.21 23.83
C VAL A 618 -0.49 -6.75 22.39
N TRP A 619 0.07 -7.94 22.16
CA TRP A 619 -0.04 -8.68 20.89
C TRP A 619 -0.32 -10.18 21.10
N ASP A 620 0.27 -10.76 22.15
CA ASP A 620 -0.09 -12.11 22.60
C ASP A 620 -1.21 -12.06 23.64
N ARG A 621 -1.99 -13.14 23.71
CA ARG A 621 -3.14 -13.23 24.62
C ARG A 621 -2.69 -13.04 26.08
N PRO A 622 -3.14 -11.98 26.77
CA PRO A 622 -2.75 -11.73 28.15
C PRO A 622 -3.60 -12.55 29.14
N SER A 623 -3.33 -12.40 30.43
CA SER A 623 -4.18 -12.99 31.49
C SER A 623 -5.60 -12.40 31.44
N ALA A 624 -6.60 -13.13 31.96
CA ALA A 624 -7.99 -12.65 32.02
C ALA A 624 -8.13 -11.32 32.79
N ALA A 625 -7.31 -11.11 33.83
CA ALA A 625 -7.31 -9.87 34.61
C ALA A 625 -6.80 -8.68 33.78
N VAL A 626 -5.72 -8.88 33.01
CA VAL A 626 -5.22 -7.83 32.11
C VAL A 626 -6.22 -7.55 31.00
N LEU A 627 -6.83 -8.59 30.41
CA LEU A 627 -7.87 -8.43 29.39
C LEU A 627 -9.06 -7.60 29.92
N ALA A 628 -9.57 -7.92 31.11
CA ALA A 628 -10.63 -7.15 31.75
C ALA A 628 -10.21 -5.70 32.03
N GLY A 629 -8.93 -5.46 32.35
CA GLY A 629 -8.36 -4.12 32.48
C GLY A 629 -8.34 -3.35 31.16
N ILE A 630 -8.01 -4.01 30.04
CA ILE A 630 -8.07 -3.41 28.69
C ILE A 630 -9.52 -3.05 28.37
N GLU A 631 -10.47 -3.96 28.61
CA GLU A 631 -11.91 -3.72 28.41
C GLU A 631 -12.39 -2.54 29.26
N ALA A 632 -11.96 -2.42 30.51
CA ALA A 632 -12.26 -1.25 31.35
C ALA A 632 -11.65 0.05 30.81
N ALA A 633 -10.44 0.00 30.25
CA ALA A 633 -9.79 1.16 29.64
C ALA A 633 -10.50 1.66 28.36
N THR A 634 -11.25 0.80 27.66
CA THR A 634 -12.13 1.24 26.54
C THR A 634 -13.23 2.22 27.00
N LYS A 635 -13.48 2.32 28.31
CA LYS A 635 -14.45 3.24 28.93
C LYS A 635 -13.80 4.45 29.62
N SER A 636 -12.50 4.67 29.40
CA SER A 636 -11.79 5.84 29.94
C SER A 636 -12.47 7.16 29.53
N ASN A 637 -12.40 8.17 30.40
CA ASN A 637 -12.82 9.53 30.06
C ASN A 637 -11.87 10.25 29.07
N ASP A 638 -10.72 9.64 28.73
CA ASP A 638 -9.77 10.17 27.76
C ASP A 638 -9.79 9.39 26.44
N ALA A 639 -9.89 10.10 25.32
CA ALA A 639 -10.01 9.48 24.00
C ALA A 639 -8.76 8.73 23.55
N LEU A 640 -7.55 9.19 23.92
CA LEU A 640 -6.30 8.52 23.54
C LEU A 640 -6.15 7.18 24.27
N ILE A 641 -6.55 7.11 25.54
CA ILE A 641 -6.59 5.86 26.31
C ILE A 641 -7.64 4.91 25.74
N ARG A 642 -8.87 5.40 25.47
CA ARG A 642 -9.91 4.58 24.83
C ARG A 642 -9.43 4.02 23.49
N GLN A 643 -8.84 4.87 22.65
CA GLN A 643 -8.32 4.49 21.34
C GLN A 643 -7.27 3.38 21.48
N ALA A 644 -6.25 3.55 22.32
CA ALA A 644 -5.18 2.57 22.50
C ALA A 644 -5.71 1.23 23.07
N ALA A 645 -6.70 1.28 23.97
CA ALA A 645 -7.32 0.07 24.52
C ALA A 645 -8.12 -0.69 23.47
N VAL A 646 -8.87 0.01 22.63
CA VAL A 646 -9.61 -0.58 21.51
C VAL A 646 -8.63 -1.17 20.49
N GLU A 647 -7.53 -0.49 20.18
CA GLU A 647 -6.47 -1.01 19.30
C GLU A 647 -5.86 -2.31 19.85
N ALA A 648 -5.59 -2.37 21.16
CA ALA A 648 -5.09 -3.58 21.82
C ALA A 648 -6.07 -4.76 21.68
N LEU A 649 -7.38 -4.53 21.87
CA LEU A 649 -8.40 -5.57 21.66
C LEU A 649 -8.46 -6.04 20.19
N GLY A 650 -8.31 -5.12 19.23
CA GLY A 650 -8.28 -5.47 17.81
C GLY A 650 -7.08 -6.32 17.42
N ARG A 651 -5.89 -6.07 17.97
CA ARG A 651 -4.71 -6.94 17.74
C ARG A 651 -4.91 -8.34 18.29
N LEU A 652 -5.69 -8.48 19.37
CA LEU A 652 -6.07 -9.77 19.96
C LEU A 652 -7.27 -10.44 19.26
N GLY A 653 -7.81 -9.85 18.19
CA GLY A 653 -8.99 -10.35 17.50
C GLY A 653 -10.26 -10.36 18.37
N GLN A 654 -10.29 -9.58 19.45
CA GLN A 654 -11.43 -9.52 20.36
C GLN A 654 -12.51 -8.59 19.82
N ALA A 655 -13.77 -8.97 20.05
CA ALA A 655 -14.89 -8.10 19.76
C ALA A 655 -14.90 -6.92 20.75
N VAL A 656 -15.40 -5.78 20.29
CA VAL A 656 -15.62 -4.58 21.11
C VAL A 656 -17.09 -4.25 21.17
N ASP A 657 -17.49 -3.44 22.15
CA ASP A 657 -18.84 -2.89 22.22
C ASP A 657 -19.11 -2.07 20.93
N PRO A 658 -20.10 -2.46 20.10
CA PRO A 658 -20.38 -1.77 18.85
C PRO A 658 -20.76 -0.29 19.04
N SER A 659 -21.22 0.12 20.23
CA SER A 659 -21.52 1.53 20.53
C SER A 659 -20.30 2.45 20.41
N LEU A 660 -19.08 1.90 20.44
CA LEU A 660 -17.85 2.65 20.18
C LEU A 660 -17.74 3.14 18.72
N LEU A 661 -18.52 2.58 17.80
CA LEU A 661 -18.69 3.16 16.46
C LEU A 661 -19.38 4.54 16.51
N GLY A 662 -20.14 4.83 17.56
CA GLY A 662 -20.73 6.14 17.86
C GLY A 662 -19.92 6.98 18.84
N ASP A 663 -18.66 6.63 19.16
CA ASP A 663 -17.86 7.36 20.16
C ASP A 663 -17.75 8.87 19.81
N PRO A 664 -17.78 9.78 20.79
CA PRO A 664 -17.60 11.21 20.54
C PRO A 664 -16.27 11.58 19.88
N SER A 665 -15.26 10.72 19.94
CA SER A 665 -13.98 10.91 19.26
C SER A 665 -13.86 10.05 18.01
N LYS A 666 -13.57 10.66 16.86
CA LYS A 666 -13.32 9.94 15.60
C LYS A 666 -12.10 9.02 15.67
N MET A 667 -11.10 9.34 16.52
CA MET A 667 -9.94 8.46 16.77
C MET A 667 -10.41 7.09 17.29
N VAL A 668 -11.36 7.10 18.23
CA VAL A 668 -11.94 5.89 18.83
C VAL A 668 -12.87 5.20 17.82
N GLN A 669 -13.74 5.95 17.12
CA GLN A 669 -14.63 5.38 16.10
C GLN A 669 -13.87 4.63 15.01
N ARG A 670 -12.80 5.23 14.46
CA ARG A 670 -11.95 4.61 13.44
C ARG A 670 -11.29 3.34 13.95
N THR A 671 -10.76 3.38 15.17
CA THR A 671 -10.11 2.21 15.79
C THR A 671 -11.12 1.11 16.14
N ALA A 672 -12.34 1.46 16.55
CA ALA A 672 -13.42 0.51 16.77
C ALA A 672 -13.84 -0.18 15.46
N ALA A 673 -13.97 0.59 14.38
CA ALA A 673 -14.23 0.06 13.04
C ALA A 673 -13.13 -0.92 12.59
N TRP A 674 -11.86 -0.57 12.81
CA TRP A 674 -10.74 -1.49 12.58
C TRP A 674 -10.81 -2.74 13.43
N THR A 675 -11.07 -2.60 14.73
CA THR A 675 -11.16 -3.72 15.67
C THR A 675 -12.28 -4.68 15.31
N ILE A 676 -13.42 -4.16 14.85
CA ILE A 676 -14.51 -4.98 14.33
C ILE A 676 -14.02 -5.80 13.14
N ARG A 677 -13.32 -5.21 12.15
CA ARG A 677 -12.70 -5.99 11.05
C ARG A 677 -11.80 -7.10 11.59
N GLN A 678 -10.93 -6.80 12.56
CA GLN A 678 -10.03 -7.79 13.16
C GLN A 678 -10.78 -8.92 13.90
N SER A 679 -11.95 -8.64 14.48
CA SER A 679 -12.78 -9.67 15.10
C SER A 679 -13.37 -10.63 14.06
N TYR A 680 -13.85 -10.12 12.91
CA TYR A 680 -14.34 -10.96 11.80
C TYR A 680 -13.20 -11.68 11.09
N ARG A 681 -12.00 -11.10 11.04
CA ARG A 681 -10.78 -11.77 10.55
C ARG A 681 -10.54 -13.06 11.31
N SER A 682 -10.67 -13.00 12.63
CA SER A 682 -10.38 -14.11 13.55
C SER A 682 -11.57 -15.07 13.68
N LYS A 683 -12.79 -14.59 13.43
CA LYS A 683 -14.04 -15.36 13.51
C LYS A 683 -14.94 -15.05 12.30
N PRO A 684 -14.60 -15.55 11.10
CA PRO A 684 -15.27 -15.13 9.86
C PRO A 684 -16.76 -15.47 9.81
N ASP A 685 -17.21 -16.50 10.54
CA ASP A 685 -18.59 -17.00 10.50
C ASP A 685 -19.56 -16.33 11.49
N VAL A 686 -19.10 -15.37 12.30
CA VAL A 686 -19.99 -14.67 13.23
C VAL A 686 -21.01 -13.80 12.47
N ALA A 687 -22.20 -13.64 13.06
CA ALA A 687 -23.29 -12.89 12.46
C ALA A 687 -22.95 -11.40 12.31
N VAL A 688 -23.28 -10.82 11.15
CA VAL A 688 -23.02 -9.40 10.84
C VAL A 688 -24.04 -8.43 11.45
N THR A 689 -24.96 -8.92 12.29
CA THR A 689 -26.02 -8.13 12.94
C THR A 689 -25.51 -6.88 13.66
N PRO A 690 -24.40 -6.91 14.43
CA PRO A 690 -23.91 -5.70 15.09
C PRO A 690 -23.55 -4.59 14.11
N VAL A 691 -22.96 -4.93 12.96
CA VAL A 691 -22.60 -3.98 11.90
C VAL A 691 -23.86 -3.46 11.22
N LEU A 692 -24.82 -4.34 10.89
CA LEU A 692 -26.11 -3.94 10.33
C LEU A 692 -26.89 -2.99 11.25
N THR A 693 -26.88 -3.24 12.56
CA THR A 693 -27.50 -2.36 13.56
C THR A 693 -26.82 -0.99 13.59
N ALA A 694 -25.49 -0.94 13.50
CA ALA A 694 -24.75 0.32 13.43
C ALA A 694 -25.11 1.13 12.17
N LEU A 695 -25.15 0.47 11.00
CA LEU A 695 -25.51 1.08 9.71
C LEU A 695 -26.96 1.58 9.69
N ALA A 696 -27.87 0.93 10.41
CA ALA A 696 -29.28 1.32 10.51
C ALA A 696 -29.60 2.25 11.69
N SER A 697 -28.58 2.69 12.45
CA SER A 697 -28.79 3.49 13.66
C SER A 697 -29.45 4.83 13.35
N ARG A 698 -30.26 5.35 14.28
CA ARG A 698 -30.79 6.73 14.20
C ARG A 698 -29.71 7.78 14.48
N ASP A 699 -28.68 7.39 15.22
CA ASP A 699 -27.52 8.23 15.49
C ASP A 699 -26.58 8.25 14.26
N ASP A 700 -26.39 9.43 13.69
CA ASP A 700 -25.54 9.61 12.52
C ASP A 700 -24.04 9.42 12.81
N ARG A 701 -23.58 9.63 14.05
CA ARG A 701 -22.20 9.28 14.44
C ARG A 701 -21.99 7.78 14.43
N MET A 702 -22.96 7.02 14.93
CA MET A 702 -22.93 5.55 14.89
C MET A 702 -22.92 5.04 13.45
N ARG A 703 -23.74 5.62 12.57
CA ARG A 703 -23.72 5.27 11.14
C ARG A 703 -22.39 5.63 10.48
N TRP A 704 -21.80 6.78 10.82
CA TRP A 704 -20.48 7.18 10.32
C TRP A 704 -19.38 6.20 10.73
N GLY A 705 -19.29 5.82 12.01
CA GLY A 705 -18.38 4.75 12.42
C GLY A 705 -18.71 3.41 11.75
N GLY A 706 -20.00 3.10 11.58
CA GLY A 706 -20.48 1.89 10.90
C GLY A 706 -19.98 1.76 9.47
N VAL A 707 -20.08 2.82 8.66
CA VAL A 707 -19.53 2.79 7.28
C VAL A 707 -18.00 2.74 7.26
N ARG A 708 -17.33 3.31 8.27
CA ARG A 708 -15.85 3.21 8.40
C ARG A 708 -15.36 1.78 8.61
N VAL A 709 -16.21 0.81 8.97
CA VAL A 709 -15.87 -0.63 8.95
C VAL A 709 -15.37 -1.08 7.58
N PHE A 710 -15.74 -0.39 6.50
CA PHE A 710 -15.37 -0.72 5.12
C PHE A 710 -14.37 0.26 4.47
N ALA A 711 -13.78 1.17 5.25
CA ALA A 711 -12.83 2.15 4.74
C ALA A 711 -11.52 1.54 4.22
N ALA A 712 -11.17 0.37 4.74
CA ALA A 712 -10.10 -0.47 4.23
C ALA A 712 -10.69 -1.78 3.70
N HIS A 713 -10.13 -2.26 2.59
CA HIS A 713 -10.50 -3.49 1.92
C HIS A 713 -10.48 -4.67 2.89
N PHE A 714 -11.63 -5.32 3.04
CA PHE A 714 -11.78 -6.43 3.96
C PHE A 714 -12.65 -7.52 3.35
N SER A 715 -12.02 -8.44 2.62
CA SER A 715 -12.64 -9.46 1.77
C SER A 715 -13.68 -10.29 2.53
N THR A 716 -13.40 -10.59 3.80
CA THR A 716 -14.31 -11.37 4.67
C THR A 716 -15.68 -10.70 4.85
N LEU A 717 -15.75 -9.38 4.95
CA LEU A 717 -17.04 -8.66 5.04
C LEU A 717 -17.60 -8.29 3.67
N ALA A 718 -16.74 -8.01 2.69
CA ALA A 718 -17.13 -7.64 1.32
C ALA A 718 -17.95 -8.75 0.60
N THR A 719 -17.80 -10.00 1.04
CA THR A 719 -18.57 -11.15 0.52
C THR A 719 -19.96 -11.29 1.13
N ARG A 720 -20.35 -10.46 2.11
CA ARG A 720 -21.62 -10.60 2.85
C ARG A 720 -22.73 -9.74 2.22
N ALA A 721 -23.59 -10.36 1.40
CA ALA A 721 -24.67 -9.68 0.67
C ALA A 721 -25.56 -8.73 1.52
N PRO A 722 -25.97 -9.06 2.75
CA PRO A 722 -26.78 -8.14 3.57
C PRO A 722 -26.10 -6.79 3.86
N LEU A 723 -24.76 -6.76 3.92
CA LEU A 723 -24.01 -5.53 4.13
C LEU A 723 -24.00 -4.65 2.89
N ALA A 724 -23.90 -5.24 1.68
CA ALA A 724 -24.03 -4.48 0.42
C ALA A 724 -25.40 -3.78 0.34
N ALA A 725 -26.48 -4.51 0.60
CA ALA A 725 -27.83 -3.95 0.60
C ALA A 725 -28.04 -2.85 1.65
N ALA A 726 -27.34 -2.92 2.80
CA ALA A 726 -27.37 -1.86 3.80
C ALA A 726 -26.60 -0.61 3.34
N LEU A 727 -25.44 -0.79 2.71
CA LEU A 727 -24.63 0.30 2.16
C LEU A 727 -25.32 1.00 0.97
N GLU A 728 -26.00 0.25 0.10
CA GLU A 728 -26.83 0.81 -0.99
C GLU A 728 -27.87 1.80 -0.45
N LYS A 729 -28.54 1.45 0.67
CA LYS A 729 -29.50 2.37 1.33
C LYS A 729 -28.82 3.64 1.83
N LEU A 730 -27.61 3.53 2.38
CA LEU A 730 -26.85 4.66 2.91
C LEU A 730 -26.29 5.59 1.84
N MET A 731 -26.34 5.23 0.54
CA MET A 731 -26.10 6.19 -0.54
C MET A 731 -27.13 7.34 -0.56
N ASN A 732 -28.26 7.18 0.14
CA ASN A 732 -29.30 8.21 0.29
C ASN A 732 -29.32 8.83 1.71
N ASP A 733 -28.29 8.61 2.54
CA ASP A 733 -28.22 9.21 3.88
C ASP A 733 -28.22 10.76 3.82
N PRO A 734 -28.90 11.47 4.73
CA PRO A 734 -28.87 12.94 4.75
C PRO A 734 -27.47 13.52 5.00
N VAL A 735 -26.55 12.77 5.61
CA VAL A 735 -25.20 13.22 5.93
C VAL A 735 -24.23 12.90 4.77
N PRO A 736 -23.61 13.92 4.12
CA PRO A 736 -22.78 13.70 2.94
C PRO A 736 -21.58 12.77 3.13
N VAL A 737 -20.92 12.79 4.30
CA VAL A 737 -19.76 11.93 4.57
C VAL A 737 -20.14 10.44 4.61
N ILE A 738 -21.34 10.13 5.13
CA ILE A 738 -21.86 8.75 5.18
C ILE A 738 -22.13 8.24 3.76
N ARG A 739 -22.78 9.05 2.91
CA ARG A 739 -22.99 8.72 1.49
C ARG A 739 -21.66 8.49 0.76
N MET A 740 -20.68 9.36 0.97
CA MET A 740 -19.36 9.25 0.35
C MET A 740 -18.67 7.94 0.75
N ASP A 741 -18.64 7.61 2.04
CA ASP A 741 -18.00 6.39 2.54
C ASP A 741 -18.77 5.13 2.09
N ALA A 742 -20.10 5.20 1.99
CA ALA A 742 -20.91 4.11 1.42
C ALA A 742 -20.55 3.84 -0.05
N VAL A 743 -20.43 4.89 -0.88
CA VAL A 743 -19.99 4.74 -2.28
C VAL A 743 -18.59 4.12 -2.34
N LYS A 744 -17.65 4.59 -1.50
CA LYS A 744 -16.30 4.03 -1.42
C LYS A 744 -16.31 2.55 -1.02
N ALA A 745 -17.22 2.14 -0.15
CA ALA A 745 -17.36 0.75 0.25
C ALA A 745 -17.96 -0.13 -0.86
N LEU A 746 -19.00 0.35 -1.55
CA LEU A 746 -19.76 -0.46 -2.51
C LEU A 746 -18.93 -0.88 -3.73
N TRP A 747 -18.13 0.01 -4.32
CA TRP A 747 -17.29 -0.39 -5.45
C TRP A 747 -16.28 -1.46 -5.04
N GLN A 748 -15.81 -1.45 -3.78
CA GLN A 748 -14.93 -2.50 -3.25
C GLN A 748 -15.68 -3.83 -3.16
N PHE A 749 -16.91 -3.83 -2.63
CA PHE A 749 -17.74 -5.04 -2.50
C PHE A 749 -17.96 -5.75 -3.83
N TRP A 750 -18.15 -5.00 -4.90
CA TRP A 750 -18.36 -5.54 -6.24
C TRP A 750 -17.25 -6.51 -6.68
N PHE A 751 -16.00 -6.28 -6.26
CA PHE A 751 -14.84 -7.09 -6.65
C PHE A 751 -14.69 -8.43 -5.91
N TRP A 752 -15.08 -8.51 -4.64
CA TRP A 752 -14.99 -9.76 -3.86
C TRP A 752 -16.26 -10.57 -3.87
N ASN A 753 -17.41 -9.96 -4.19
CA ASN A 753 -18.66 -10.69 -4.23
C ASN A 753 -18.77 -11.46 -5.54
N ALA A 754 -18.98 -12.77 -5.46
CA ALA A 754 -19.18 -13.64 -6.63
C ALA A 754 -20.63 -13.67 -7.12
N ASP A 755 -21.59 -13.15 -6.32
CA ASP A 755 -23.00 -13.14 -6.66
C ASP A 755 -23.32 -12.06 -7.71
N PRO A 756 -23.76 -12.44 -8.92
CA PRO A 756 -24.11 -11.48 -9.98
C PRO A 756 -25.25 -10.53 -9.57
N GLY A 757 -26.19 -10.99 -8.72
CA GLY A 757 -27.29 -10.18 -8.22
C GLY A 757 -26.81 -9.07 -7.28
N VAL A 758 -25.86 -9.37 -6.40
CA VAL A 758 -25.23 -8.35 -5.54
C VAL A 758 -24.45 -7.35 -6.39
N ARG A 759 -23.64 -7.82 -7.34
CA ARG A 759 -22.92 -6.94 -8.27
C ARG A 759 -23.89 -6.04 -9.04
N SER A 760 -24.99 -6.60 -9.54
CA SER A 760 -26.03 -5.85 -10.24
C SER A 760 -26.65 -4.76 -9.36
N GLY A 761 -27.01 -5.06 -8.11
CA GLY A 761 -27.57 -4.08 -7.18
C GLY A 761 -26.64 -2.90 -6.93
N ILE A 762 -25.33 -3.17 -6.78
CA ILE A 762 -24.30 -2.14 -6.62
C ILE A 762 -24.20 -1.25 -7.85
N GLU A 763 -24.19 -1.84 -9.04
CA GLU A 763 -24.15 -1.11 -10.31
C GLU A 763 -25.38 -0.21 -10.46
N ASP A 764 -26.57 -0.75 -10.18
CA ASP A 764 -27.85 -0.03 -10.31
C ASP A 764 -27.93 1.15 -9.33
N ALA A 765 -27.58 0.92 -8.06
CA ALA A 765 -27.55 1.95 -7.04
C ALA A 765 -26.54 3.06 -7.38
N THR A 766 -25.35 2.69 -7.87
CA THR A 766 -24.30 3.64 -8.28
C THR A 766 -24.76 4.51 -9.45
N LEU A 767 -25.31 3.90 -10.51
CA LEU A 767 -25.77 4.62 -11.70
C LEU A 767 -27.00 5.49 -11.40
N GLN A 768 -27.91 5.00 -10.56
CA GLN A 768 -29.06 5.79 -10.11
C GLN A 768 -28.61 7.05 -9.35
N ALA A 769 -27.67 6.91 -8.40
CA ALA A 769 -27.15 8.03 -7.62
C ALA A 769 -26.33 9.02 -8.47
N LEU A 770 -25.61 8.53 -9.48
CA LEU A 770 -24.85 9.35 -10.43
C LEU A 770 -25.76 10.32 -11.19
N GLY A 771 -26.99 9.89 -11.53
CA GLY A 771 -27.97 10.71 -12.25
C GLY A 771 -28.72 11.75 -11.41
N GLN A 772 -28.39 11.90 -10.12
CA GLN A 772 -29.05 12.85 -9.20
C GLN A 772 -28.12 14.02 -8.83
N PRO A 773 -28.66 15.17 -8.38
CA PRO A 773 -27.85 16.20 -7.75
C PRO A 773 -27.17 15.68 -6.48
N GLN A 774 -25.85 15.83 -6.39
CA GLN A 774 -25.05 15.30 -5.30
C GLN A 774 -24.20 16.38 -4.63
N HIS A 775 -23.88 16.16 -3.35
CA HIS A 775 -22.84 16.95 -2.67
C HIS A 775 -21.50 16.73 -3.40
N PRO A 776 -20.61 17.75 -3.54
CA PRO A 776 -19.38 17.62 -4.32
C PRO A 776 -18.51 16.40 -3.97
N TRP A 777 -18.36 16.11 -2.67
CA TRP A 777 -17.64 14.90 -2.21
C TRP A 777 -18.25 13.60 -2.74
N VAL A 778 -19.58 13.50 -2.78
CA VAL A 778 -20.31 12.30 -3.22
C VAL A 778 -20.25 12.19 -4.75
N ALA A 779 -20.46 13.29 -5.47
CA ALA A 779 -20.36 13.34 -6.93
C ALA A 779 -19.00 12.84 -7.43
N GLN A 780 -17.91 13.32 -6.83
CA GLN A 780 -16.55 12.88 -7.17
C GLN A 780 -16.37 11.36 -6.94
N ASN A 781 -16.89 10.83 -5.83
CA ASN A 781 -16.74 9.42 -5.50
C ASN A 781 -17.61 8.50 -6.35
N LEU A 782 -18.78 8.95 -6.81
CA LEU A 782 -19.61 8.21 -7.76
C LEU A 782 -18.90 8.06 -9.11
N ARG A 783 -18.25 9.12 -9.61
CA ARG A 783 -17.43 9.04 -10.84
C ARG A 783 -16.28 8.04 -10.68
N HIS A 784 -15.54 8.12 -9.57
CA HIS A 784 -14.46 7.15 -9.29
C HIS A 784 -14.99 5.71 -9.16
N ALA A 785 -16.17 5.52 -8.55
CA ALA A 785 -16.79 4.20 -8.43
C ALA A 785 -17.11 3.61 -9.80
N VAL A 786 -17.80 4.37 -10.68
CA VAL A 786 -18.12 3.91 -12.04
C VAL A 786 -16.85 3.58 -12.83
N TYR A 787 -15.80 4.40 -12.74
CA TYR A 787 -14.52 4.09 -13.39
C TYR A 787 -13.92 2.78 -12.87
N ASN A 788 -13.84 2.61 -11.55
CA ASN A 788 -13.32 1.37 -10.95
C ASN A 788 -14.14 0.16 -11.41
N LEU A 789 -15.47 0.20 -11.37
CA LEU A 789 -16.35 -0.91 -11.81
C LEU A 789 -16.09 -1.33 -13.27
N ALA A 790 -15.75 -0.38 -14.14
CA ALA A 790 -15.51 -0.64 -15.56
C ALA A 790 -14.06 -1.05 -15.90
N ASP A 791 -13.08 -0.69 -15.06
CA ASP A 791 -11.66 -0.98 -15.28
C ASP A 791 -11.25 -2.28 -14.59
N GLU A 792 -11.19 -3.39 -15.33
CA GLU A 792 -10.87 -4.73 -14.80
C GLU A 792 -9.42 -5.20 -15.04
N ASN A 793 -8.50 -4.29 -15.41
CA ASN A 793 -7.09 -4.62 -15.70
C ASN A 793 -6.93 -5.79 -16.68
N ILE A 794 -7.57 -5.65 -17.85
CA ILE A 794 -7.63 -6.67 -18.91
C ILE A 794 -6.25 -7.12 -19.38
N ARG A 795 -5.22 -6.27 -19.24
CA ARG A 795 -3.85 -6.57 -19.67
C ARG A 795 -3.29 -7.77 -18.94
N TYR A 796 -3.18 -7.71 -17.61
CA TYR A 796 -2.59 -8.81 -16.85
C TYR A 796 -3.46 -10.06 -16.94
N LEU A 797 -4.79 -9.89 -16.89
CA LEU A 797 -5.71 -11.02 -17.02
C LEU A 797 -5.46 -11.79 -18.34
N TYR A 798 -5.44 -11.10 -19.48
CA TYR A 798 -5.36 -11.75 -20.79
C TYR A 798 -3.94 -12.01 -21.31
N ASN A 799 -2.90 -11.36 -20.77
CA ASN A 799 -1.51 -11.65 -21.16
C ASN A 799 -0.78 -12.62 -20.23
N ASN A 800 -1.30 -12.84 -19.00
CA ASN A 800 -0.60 -13.62 -17.99
C ASN A 800 -1.50 -14.67 -17.34
N TRP A 801 -2.63 -14.27 -16.76
CA TRP A 801 -3.44 -15.18 -15.95
C TRP A 801 -4.16 -16.24 -16.78
N VAL A 802 -4.83 -15.84 -17.86
CA VAL A 802 -5.55 -16.74 -18.76
C VAL A 802 -4.59 -17.58 -19.61
N PRO A 803 -3.58 -17.02 -20.30
CA PRO A 803 -2.69 -17.83 -21.14
C PRO A 803 -1.91 -18.90 -20.37
N LEU A 804 -1.63 -18.67 -19.08
CA LEU A 804 -0.90 -19.60 -18.23
C LEU A 804 -1.78 -20.69 -17.61
N LEU A 805 -3.08 -20.78 -17.92
CA LEU A 805 -3.88 -21.95 -17.56
C LEU A 805 -3.43 -23.18 -18.35
N GLY A 806 -3.58 -24.36 -17.73
CA GLY A 806 -3.11 -25.63 -18.28
C GLY A 806 -3.80 -26.05 -19.57
N ARG A 807 -5.13 -25.97 -19.61
CA ARG A 807 -5.96 -26.50 -20.70
C ARG A 807 -6.66 -25.39 -21.50
N PRO A 808 -6.79 -25.51 -22.84
CA PRO A 808 -7.48 -24.51 -23.67
C PRO A 808 -8.93 -24.23 -23.26
N GLU A 809 -9.68 -25.25 -22.86
CA GLU A 809 -11.07 -25.12 -22.40
C GLU A 809 -11.19 -24.25 -21.15
N ASP A 810 -10.23 -24.35 -20.23
CA ASP A 810 -10.21 -23.53 -19.01
C ASP A 810 -9.96 -22.04 -19.37
N ARG A 811 -9.16 -21.78 -20.42
CA ARG A 811 -8.90 -20.42 -20.94
C ARG A 811 -10.16 -19.81 -21.54
N ASP A 812 -10.84 -20.58 -22.39
CA ASP A 812 -12.10 -20.17 -23.02
C ASP A 812 -13.18 -19.88 -21.97
N GLN A 813 -13.27 -20.69 -20.91
CA GLN A 813 -14.20 -20.47 -19.78
C GLN A 813 -13.88 -19.16 -19.03
N ALA A 814 -12.61 -18.91 -18.70
CA ALA A 814 -12.21 -17.67 -18.03
C ALA A 814 -12.51 -16.42 -18.87
N ILE A 815 -12.27 -16.48 -20.18
CA ILE A 815 -12.57 -15.38 -21.10
C ILE A 815 -14.08 -15.10 -21.15
N ARG A 816 -14.92 -16.14 -21.31
CA ARG A 816 -16.38 -15.99 -21.33
C ARG A 816 -16.91 -15.42 -20.02
N GLY A 817 -16.39 -15.89 -18.88
CA GLY A 817 -16.75 -15.37 -17.56
C GLY A 817 -16.51 -13.86 -17.44
N ARG A 818 -15.33 -13.38 -17.89
CA ARG A 818 -15.01 -11.94 -17.91
C ARG A 818 -15.96 -11.20 -18.87
N LEU A 819 -16.13 -11.70 -20.11
CA LEU A 819 -16.99 -11.05 -21.11
C LEU A 819 -18.45 -10.92 -20.65
N ALA A 820 -18.96 -11.85 -19.82
CA ALA A 820 -20.29 -11.75 -19.24
C ALA A 820 -20.45 -10.55 -18.29
N VAL A 821 -19.45 -10.32 -17.43
CA VAL A 821 -19.42 -9.15 -16.52
C VAL A 821 -19.38 -7.85 -17.32
N GLU A 822 -18.55 -7.81 -18.36
CA GLU A 822 -18.45 -6.67 -19.26
C GLU A 822 -19.77 -6.39 -19.98
N SER A 823 -20.43 -7.42 -20.51
CA SER A 823 -21.71 -7.31 -21.23
C SER A 823 -22.82 -6.72 -20.35
N GLN A 824 -22.87 -7.13 -19.08
CA GLN A 824 -23.80 -6.57 -18.09
C GLN A 824 -23.59 -5.06 -17.89
N LEU A 825 -22.35 -4.63 -17.66
CA LEU A 825 -22.01 -3.21 -17.50
C LEU A 825 -22.33 -2.41 -18.76
N ALA A 826 -21.92 -2.92 -19.94
CA ALA A 826 -22.19 -2.27 -21.22
C ALA A 826 -23.70 -2.09 -21.47
N ALA A 827 -24.52 -3.07 -21.08
CA ALA A 827 -25.98 -2.97 -21.17
C ALA A 827 -26.54 -1.81 -20.34
N LYS A 828 -26.12 -1.71 -19.09
CA LYS A 828 -26.60 -0.67 -18.16
C LYS A 828 -26.14 0.72 -18.58
N PHE A 829 -24.88 0.84 -19.00
CA PHE A 829 -24.35 2.10 -19.52
C PHE A 829 -25.09 2.53 -20.79
N ALA A 830 -25.33 1.62 -21.73
CA ALA A 830 -26.11 1.93 -22.94
C ALA A 830 -27.53 2.40 -22.60
N THR A 831 -28.22 1.72 -21.68
CA THR A 831 -29.57 2.12 -21.23
C THR A 831 -29.57 3.54 -20.64
N LEU A 832 -28.58 3.90 -19.83
CA LEU A 832 -28.47 5.25 -19.26
C LEU A 832 -28.19 6.29 -20.35
N LEU A 833 -27.33 5.99 -21.32
CA LEU A 833 -27.04 6.89 -22.46
C LEU A 833 -28.26 7.09 -23.38
N GLU A 834 -29.09 6.08 -23.55
CA GLU A 834 -30.29 6.12 -24.40
C GLU A 834 -31.47 6.81 -23.71
N GLN A 835 -31.70 6.52 -22.43
CA GLN A 835 -32.95 6.83 -21.72
C GLN A 835 -32.77 7.80 -20.54
N GLY A 836 -31.55 8.04 -20.09
CA GLY A 836 -31.24 8.93 -18.97
C GLY A 836 -31.50 10.41 -19.29
N SER A 837 -31.53 11.23 -18.24
CA SER A 837 -31.52 12.70 -18.39
C SER A 837 -30.17 13.16 -18.95
N GLU A 838 -30.12 14.31 -19.63
CA GLU A 838 -28.85 14.85 -20.16
C GLU A 838 -27.75 14.94 -19.08
N PRO A 839 -27.99 15.45 -17.85
CA PRO A 839 -26.98 15.45 -16.79
C PRO A 839 -26.49 14.05 -16.40
N ALA A 840 -27.36 13.03 -16.42
CA ALA A 840 -26.95 11.67 -16.12
C ALA A 840 -26.02 11.11 -17.21
N LYS A 841 -26.31 11.41 -18.48
CA LYS A 841 -25.45 11.02 -19.61
C LYS A 841 -24.08 11.69 -19.50
N GLU A 842 -24.05 12.98 -19.19
CA GLU A 842 -22.80 13.74 -19.00
C GLU A 842 -21.95 13.12 -17.88
N GLU A 843 -22.52 12.89 -16.70
CA GLU A 843 -21.79 12.32 -15.57
C GLU A 843 -21.29 10.89 -15.87
N LEU A 844 -22.06 10.07 -16.60
CA LEU A 844 -21.58 8.74 -17.03
C LEU A 844 -20.40 8.85 -18.00
N LEU A 845 -20.50 9.70 -19.03
CA LEU A 845 -19.42 9.88 -20.00
C LEU A 845 -18.16 10.45 -19.33
N ARG A 846 -18.30 11.39 -18.39
CA ARG A 846 -17.18 11.89 -17.57
C ARG A 846 -16.59 10.77 -16.73
N ALA A 847 -17.40 10.00 -16.01
CA ALA A 847 -16.91 8.90 -15.17
C ALA A 847 -16.12 7.85 -15.97
N LEU A 848 -16.52 7.56 -17.21
CA LEU A 848 -15.85 6.57 -18.05
C LEU A 848 -14.57 7.10 -18.74
N THR A 849 -14.45 8.42 -18.93
CA THR A 849 -13.37 9.01 -19.75
C THR A 849 -12.44 9.96 -19.00
N GLU A 850 -12.82 10.41 -17.80
CA GLU A 850 -12.12 11.39 -16.98
C GLU A 850 -11.78 10.82 -15.60
N GLN A 851 -10.68 10.07 -15.52
CA GLN A 851 -10.11 9.65 -14.25
C GLN A 851 -8.92 10.54 -13.87
N PRO A 852 -9.01 11.39 -12.82
CA PRO A 852 -7.94 12.34 -12.47
C PRO A 852 -6.58 11.67 -12.25
N LEU A 853 -6.55 10.47 -11.68
CA LEU A 853 -5.32 9.69 -11.48
C LEU A 853 -4.65 9.27 -12.80
N ARG A 854 -5.33 9.33 -13.95
CA ARG A 854 -4.73 9.10 -15.27
C ARG A 854 -4.09 10.38 -15.85
N ARG A 855 -4.08 11.52 -15.15
CA ARG A 855 -3.43 12.74 -15.63
C ARG A 855 -1.93 12.79 -15.31
N ALA A 856 -1.14 13.39 -16.20
CA ALA A 856 0.30 13.59 -16.00
C ALA A 856 0.58 14.56 -14.84
N ASP A 857 -0.21 15.64 -14.80
CA ASP A 857 -0.09 16.78 -13.90
C ASP A 857 -0.91 16.62 -12.61
N ILE A 858 -1.44 15.41 -12.31
CA ILE A 858 -2.33 15.19 -11.17
C ILE A 858 -1.73 15.60 -9.83
N TYR A 859 -0.41 15.61 -9.67
CA TYR A 859 0.27 16.05 -8.45
C TYR A 859 0.99 17.39 -8.57
N ASP A 860 0.89 18.07 -9.72
CA ASP A 860 1.21 19.48 -9.80
C ASP A 860 0.12 20.26 -9.06
N LEU A 861 0.53 20.96 -7.99
CA LEU A 861 -0.38 21.73 -7.14
C LEU A 861 -0.95 22.96 -7.85
N LYS A 862 -0.35 23.37 -8.97
CA LYS A 862 -0.77 24.51 -9.80
C LYS A 862 -1.61 24.10 -11.02
N ALA A 863 -1.77 22.79 -11.26
CA ALA A 863 -2.55 22.30 -12.39
C ALA A 863 -4.05 22.60 -12.21
N ASP A 864 -4.68 23.12 -13.27
CA ASP A 864 -6.13 23.25 -13.35
C ASP A 864 -6.74 21.90 -13.76
N LEU A 865 -7.30 21.20 -12.79
CA LEU A 865 -7.94 19.90 -12.99
C LEU A 865 -9.35 20.01 -13.60
N SER A 866 -9.89 21.24 -13.75
CA SER A 866 -11.15 21.47 -14.47
C SER A 866 -10.96 21.48 -15.98
N MET A 867 -9.75 21.80 -16.45
CA MET A 867 -9.41 21.71 -17.87
C MET A 867 -9.34 20.25 -18.33
N GLN A 868 -9.73 20.01 -19.58
CA GLN A 868 -9.65 18.69 -20.20
C GLN A 868 -8.19 18.21 -20.30
N ALA A 869 -7.95 16.97 -19.89
CA ALA A 869 -6.65 16.33 -20.01
C ALA A 869 -6.51 15.66 -21.39
N PRO A 870 -5.28 15.57 -21.95
CA PRO A 870 -5.04 14.77 -23.14
C PRO A 870 -5.48 13.32 -22.93
N LEU A 871 -5.95 12.66 -23.99
CA LEU A 871 -6.22 11.23 -24.03
C LEU A 871 -4.96 10.40 -23.71
N VAL A 872 -3.76 10.92 -23.98
CA VAL A 872 -2.52 10.14 -23.87
C VAL A 872 -2.15 9.79 -22.43
N TYR A 873 -2.00 8.48 -22.24
CA TYR A 873 -2.17 7.71 -21.02
C TYR A 873 -1.03 7.76 -20.02
N ASN A 874 -1.41 7.48 -18.78
CA ASN A 874 -0.52 7.51 -17.64
C ASN A 874 -0.85 6.35 -16.71
N ARG A 875 0.21 5.64 -16.33
CA ARG A 875 0.16 4.45 -15.47
C ARG A 875 -0.38 4.79 -14.08
N ILE A 876 -1.27 3.95 -13.55
CA ILE A 876 -1.68 3.92 -12.14
C ILE A 876 -1.28 2.56 -11.58
N GLY A 877 -0.46 2.48 -10.56
CA GLY A 877 0.09 1.20 -10.10
C GLY A 877 0.75 0.45 -11.27
N ASN A 878 0.44 -0.82 -11.51
CA ASN A 878 0.89 -1.52 -12.71
C ASN A 878 -0.06 -1.40 -13.91
N ASP A 879 -1.19 -0.74 -13.71
CA ASP A 879 -2.25 -0.62 -14.68
C ASP A 879 -1.97 0.50 -15.69
N ILE A 880 -1.85 0.12 -16.96
CA ILE A 880 -1.64 1.03 -18.09
C ILE A 880 -2.78 0.97 -19.11
N GLU A 881 -3.65 -0.05 -19.02
CA GLU A 881 -4.78 -0.19 -19.93
C GLU A 881 -5.94 0.64 -19.40
N GLN A 882 -6.79 1.07 -20.32
CA GLN A 882 -8.07 1.67 -19.97
C GLN A 882 -9.21 0.71 -20.29
N ILE A 883 -10.38 1.04 -19.76
CA ILE A 883 -11.67 0.42 -20.07
C ILE A 883 -11.75 0.12 -21.58
N ALA A 884 -12.09 -1.13 -21.92
CA ALA A 884 -12.33 -1.57 -23.28
C ALA A 884 -13.51 -2.54 -23.31
N PHE A 885 -14.40 -2.32 -24.28
CA PHE A 885 -15.50 -3.19 -24.62
C PHE A 885 -15.17 -3.99 -25.89
N PHE A 886 -15.62 -5.24 -25.92
CA PHE A 886 -15.33 -6.23 -26.96
C PHE A 886 -16.64 -6.73 -27.60
N GLY A 887 -16.59 -7.10 -28.88
CA GLY A 887 -17.71 -7.78 -29.56
C GLY A 887 -19.06 -7.09 -29.40
N ASP A 888 -20.06 -7.86 -28.98
CA ASP A 888 -21.44 -7.38 -28.75
C ASP A 888 -21.54 -6.25 -27.71
N SER A 889 -20.70 -6.26 -26.68
CA SER A 889 -20.65 -5.18 -25.68
C SER A 889 -20.21 -3.87 -26.32
N ALA A 890 -19.19 -3.94 -27.19
CA ALA A 890 -18.70 -2.79 -27.94
C ALA A 890 -19.75 -2.27 -28.92
N GLU A 891 -20.42 -3.18 -29.64
CA GLU A 891 -21.47 -2.82 -30.60
C GLU A 891 -22.65 -2.13 -29.92
N ARG A 892 -23.10 -2.64 -28.78
CA ARG A 892 -24.17 -2.05 -27.98
C ARG A 892 -23.79 -0.66 -27.48
N PHE A 893 -22.59 -0.52 -26.90
CA PHE A 893 -22.14 0.77 -26.39
C PHE A 893 -21.96 1.80 -27.53
N ALA A 894 -21.43 1.39 -28.68
CA ALA A 894 -21.32 2.23 -29.87
C ALA A 894 -22.69 2.68 -30.40
N ALA A 895 -23.70 1.80 -30.40
CA ALA A 895 -25.06 2.15 -30.78
C ALA A 895 -25.64 3.28 -29.90
N ALA A 896 -25.40 3.21 -28.58
CA ALA A 896 -25.84 4.23 -27.63
C ALA A 896 -25.09 5.56 -27.76
N LEU A 897 -23.81 5.55 -28.16
CA LEU A 897 -23.04 6.77 -28.41
C LEU A 897 -23.44 7.51 -29.69
N LYS A 898 -23.87 6.78 -30.71
CA LYS A 898 -24.21 7.31 -32.04
C LYS A 898 -25.09 8.58 -32.05
N PRO A 899 -26.24 8.64 -31.34
CA PRO A 899 -27.04 9.85 -31.30
C PRO A 899 -26.33 11.03 -30.60
N LEU A 900 -25.51 10.75 -29.59
CA LEU A 900 -24.82 11.78 -28.79
C LEU A 900 -23.71 12.49 -29.58
N LEU A 901 -23.06 11.80 -30.51
CA LEU A 901 -22.11 12.40 -31.46
C LEU A 901 -22.75 13.46 -32.38
N SER A 902 -24.09 13.50 -32.46
CA SER A 902 -24.85 14.49 -33.21
C SER A 902 -25.64 15.44 -32.30
N SER A 903 -25.34 15.47 -30.99
CA SER A 903 -25.98 16.39 -30.04
C SER A 903 -25.79 17.84 -30.45
N ARG A 904 -26.75 18.70 -30.12
CA ARG A 904 -26.62 20.16 -30.31
C ARG A 904 -25.64 20.77 -29.31
N ASP A 905 -25.49 20.15 -28.14
CA ASP A 905 -24.51 20.56 -27.15
C ASP A 905 -23.10 20.08 -27.55
N GLY A 906 -22.16 21.03 -27.58
CA GLY A 906 -20.76 20.76 -27.92
C GLY A 906 -20.02 19.98 -26.85
N GLU A 907 -20.33 20.17 -25.57
CA GLU A 907 -19.70 19.40 -24.50
C GLU A 907 -20.14 17.94 -24.54
N MET A 908 -21.44 17.67 -24.70
CA MET A 908 -21.96 16.33 -24.93
C MET A 908 -21.28 15.63 -26.13
N ARG A 909 -21.14 16.33 -27.28
CA ARG A 909 -20.44 15.76 -28.46
C ARG A 909 -18.99 15.42 -28.15
N ALA A 910 -18.27 16.28 -27.42
CA ALA A 910 -16.88 16.05 -27.05
C ALA A 910 -16.71 14.85 -26.11
N MET A 911 -17.56 14.75 -25.09
CA MET A 911 -17.57 13.62 -24.15
C MET A 911 -17.92 12.30 -24.84
N ALA A 912 -18.95 12.30 -25.70
CA ALA A 912 -19.33 11.14 -26.49
C ALA A 912 -18.22 10.72 -27.46
N SER A 913 -17.53 11.68 -28.08
CA SER A 913 -16.39 11.42 -28.96
C SER A 913 -15.25 10.71 -28.21
N ARG A 914 -14.93 11.14 -26.99
CA ARG A 914 -13.91 10.47 -26.14
C ARG A 914 -14.32 9.06 -25.74
N ALA A 915 -15.61 8.85 -25.46
CA ALA A 915 -16.12 7.53 -25.10
C ALA A 915 -16.02 6.51 -26.25
N VAL A 916 -15.90 6.94 -27.52
CA VAL A 916 -15.64 6.03 -28.66
C VAL A 916 -14.31 5.29 -28.51
N TYR A 917 -13.34 5.83 -27.76
CA TYR A 917 -12.08 5.11 -27.50
C TYR A 917 -12.27 3.80 -26.71
N LEU A 918 -13.37 3.66 -25.97
CA LEU A 918 -13.66 2.46 -25.17
C LEU A 918 -14.07 1.28 -26.05
N VAL A 919 -14.44 1.50 -27.31
CA VAL A 919 -14.77 0.43 -28.29
C VAL A 919 -13.64 0.20 -29.30
N ARG A 920 -12.42 0.65 -28.98
CA ARG A 920 -11.23 0.46 -29.82
C ARG A 920 -10.95 -1.01 -30.09
N SER A 921 -10.37 -1.30 -31.25
CA SER A 921 -9.81 -2.62 -31.51
C SER A 921 -8.61 -2.87 -30.58
N THR A 922 -8.62 -4.02 -29.90
CA THR A 922 -7.53 -4.47 -29.01
C THR A 922 -6.85 -5.72 -29.58
N ARG A 923 -5.64 -6.03 -29.12
CA ARG A 923 -4.80 -7.11 -29.66
C ARG A 923 -4.81 -8.38 -28.81
N PHE A 924 -5.99 -8.82 -28.37
CA PHE A 924 -6.16 -10.06 -27.60
C PHE A 924 -6.82 -11.14 -28.47
N GLY A 925 -6.02 -11.93 -29.19
CA GLY A 925 -6.50 -12.85 -30.23
C GLY A 925 -7.61 -13.81 -29.77
N ASP A 926 -7.40 -14.53 -28.66
CA ASP A 926 -8.41 -15.47 -28.12
C ASP A 926 -9.66 -14.76 -27.60
N VAL A 927 -9.50 -13.56 -27.04
CA VAL A 927 -10.62 -12.76 -26.56
C VAL A 927 -11.46 -12.27 -27.72
N ASN A 928 -10.83 -11.75 -28.78
CA ASN A 928 -11.52 -11.32 -29.99
C ASN A 928 -12.24 -12.48 -30.70
N ARG A 929 -11.62 -13.67 -30.75
CA ARG A 929 -12.26 -14.89 -31.28
C ARG A 929 -13.55 -15.23 -30.55
N LEU A 930 -13.57 -15.10 -29.21
CA LEU A 930 -14.72 -15.45 -28.39
C LEU A 930 -15.76 -14.33 -28.27
N ALA A 931 -15.34 -13.07 -28.31
CA ALA A 931 -16.22 -11.92 -28.23
C ALA A 931 -16.95 -11.65 -29.57
N GLY A 932 -16.35 -12.04 -30.70
CA GLY A 932 -16.87 -11.78 -32.05
C GLY A 932 -16.15 -10.64 -32.76
N GLU A 933 -16.39 -10.52 -34.07
CA GLU A 933 -15.80 -9.47 -34.91
C GLU A 933 -16.34 -8.08 -34.57
N THR A 934 -15.61 -7.04 -34.99
CA THR A 934 -16.06 -5.65 -34.84
C THR A 934 -17.32 -5.38 -35.67
N GLY A 935 -18.40 -4.99 -35.00
CA GLY A 935 -19.70 -4.69 -35.61
C GLY A 935 -19.76 -3.35 -36.37
N GLU A 936 -20.91 -3.11 -37.02
CA GLU A 936 -21.12 -1.96 -37.90
C GLU A 936 -21.28 -0.64 -37.14
N GLN A 937 -21.86 -0.65 -35.93
CA GLN A 937 -21.96 0.58 -35.13
C GLN A 937 -20.58 1.05 -34.68
N VAL A 938 -19.68 0.14 -34.26
CA VAL A 938 -18.30 0.51 -33.90
C VAL A 938 -17.58 1.16 -35.07
N LYS A 939 -17.69 0.60 -36.28
CA LYS A 939 -17.12 1.18 -37.50
C LYS A 939 -17.71 2.57 -37.78
N PHE A 940 -19.03 2.71 -37.63
CA PHE A 940 -19.73 3.98 -37.85
C PHE A 940 -19.24 5.08 -36.90
N VAL A 941 -19.24 4.83 -35.58
CA VAL A 941 -18.85 5.86 -34.61
C VAL A 941 -17.37 6.23 -34.73
N THR A 942 -16.51 5.26 -35.05
CA THR A 942 -15.08 5.50 -35.33
C THR A 942 -14.90 6.42 -36.53
N ALA A 943 -15.54 6.10 -37.67
CA ALA A 943 -15.48 6.92 -38.86
C ALA A 943 -16.07 8.33 -38.66
N LYS A 944 -17.12 8.44 -37.83
CA LYS A 944 -17.74 9.72 -37.50
C LYS A 944 -16.81 10.62 -36.68
N VAL A 945 -16.18 10.06 -35.65
CA VAL A 945 -15.21 10.79 -34.79
C VAL A 945 -14.01 11.28 -35.59
N GLU A 946 -13.54 10.52 -36.58
CA GLU A 946 -12.46 10.95 -37.49
C GLU A 946 -12.79 12.21 -38.31
N GLN A 947 -14.07 12.52 -38.49
CA GLN A 947 -14.54 13.67 -39.26
C GLN A 947 -14.96 14.86 -38.38
N MET A 948 -14.91 14.72 -37.05
CA MET A 948 -15.36 15.74 -36.10
C MET A 948 -14.17 16.52 -35.54
N PRO A 949 -14.26 17.86 -35.41
CA PRO A 949 -13.25 18.64 -34.70
C PRO A 949 -13.03 18.17 -33.26
N GLU A 950 -14.12 17.89 -32.54
CA GLU A 950 -14.12 17.37 -31.16
C GLU A 950 -13.54 15.94 -31.07
N GLY A 951 -13.47 15.22 -32.20
CA GLY A 951 -12.97 13.84 -32.30
C GLY A 951 -11.50 13.73 -32.72
N ALA A 952 -10.84 14.85 -33.04
CA ALA A 952 -9.49 14.85 -33.63
C ALA A 952 -8.44 14.14 -32.76
N GLU A 953 -8.54 14.27 -31.43
CA GLU A 953 -7.62 13.60 -30.51
C GLU A 953 -7.85 12.08 -30.46
N VAL A 954 -9.12 11.66 -30.41
CA VAL A 954 -9.53 10.25 -30.40
C VAL A 954 -9.15 9.58 -31.71
N ALA A 955 -9.37 10.24 -32.84
CA ALA A 955 -8.98 9.76 -34.16
C ALA A 955 -7.47 9.49 -34.26
N ARG A 956 -6.62 10.36 -33.67
CA ARG A 956 -5.18 10.12 -33.56
C ARG A 956 -4.84 8.95 -32.65
N ALA A 957 -5.57 8.78 -31.55
CA ALA A 957 -5.35 7.68 -30.60
C ALA A 957 -5.77 6.30 -31.17
N LEU A 958 -6.80 6.26 -32.02
CA LEU A 958 -7.28 5.03 -32.69
C LEU A 958 -6.35 4.57 -33.84
N LYS A 959 -5.60 5.49 -34.44
CA LYS A 959 -4.59 5.20 -35.49
C LYS A 959 -3.21 5.67 -35.05
N PRO A 960 -2.58 5.02 -34.05
CA PRO A 960 -1.21 5.36 -33.69
C PRO A 960 -0.29 5.11 -34.90
N PRO A 961 0.73 5.96 -35.13
CA PRO A 961 1.65 5.76 -36.25
C PRO A 961 2.32 4.37 -36.16
N PRO A 962 2.57 3.71 -37.30
CA PRO A 962 3.11 2.35 -37.31
C PRO A 962 4.48 2.28 -36.62
N VAL A 963 4.62 1.36 -35.66
CA VAL A 963 5.93 0.99 -35.10
C VAL A 963 6.57 -0.02 -36.03
N THR A 964 7.51 0.42 -36.86
CA THR A 964 8.27 -0.44 -37.76
C THR A 964 9.28 -1.29 -36.98
N VAL A 965 9.03 -2.60 -36.90
CA VAL A 965 9.98 -3.57 -36.38
C VAL A 965 11.01 -3.86 -37.47
N ALA A 966 12.20 -3.27 -37.36
CA ALA A 966 13.31 -3.61 -38.25
C ALA A 966 13.91 -4.97 -37.87
N ALA A 967 14.22 -5.77 -38.90
CA ALA A 967 14.76 -7.12 -38.81
C ALA A 967 16.10 -7.18 -38.06
N LYS A 968 16.31 -8.27 -37.31
CA LYS A 968 17.59 -8.61 -36.68
C LYS A 968 18.69 -8.66 -37.74
N SER A 969 19.70 -7.80 -37.62
CA SER A 969 20.97 -8.01 -38.32
C SER A 969 21.80 -9.02 -37.53
N THR A 970 22.24 -10.08 -38.19
CA THR A 970 23.11 -11.11 -37.63
C THR A 970 24.53 -10.92 -38.18
N GLY A 971 25.47 -10.63 -37.29
CA GLY A 971 26.90 -10.68 -37.61
C GLY A 971 27.78 -10.00 -36.54
N PRO A 972 28.78 -10.69 -35.96
CA PRO A 972 29.73 -10.04 -35.06
C PRO A 972 30.72 -9.19 -35.87
N ARG A 973 30.82 -7.90 -35.55
CA ARG A 973 31.91 -7.01 -35.99
C ARG A 973 32.82 -6.66 -34.81
N PRO A 974 34.12 -6.38 -35.04
CA PRO A 974 35.07 -6.15 -33.96
C PRO A 974 34.76 -4.85 -33.22
N ALA A 975 34.91 -4.87 -31.89
CA ALA A 975 34.68 -3.72 -31.03
C ALA A 975 35.70 -2.60 -31.30
N VAL A 976 35.22 -1.47 -31.85
CA VAL A 976 36.00 -0.23 -31.94
C VAL A 976 35.79 0.54 -30.62
N LYS A 977 36.87 0.80 -29.88
CA LYS A 977 36.83 1.71 -28.73
C LYS A 977 36.76 3.16 -29.23
N VAL A 978 35.57 3.64 -29.52
CA VAL A 978 35.33 5.06 -29.80
C VAL A 978 35.25 5.81 -28.47
N LYS A 979 36.11 6.83 -28.28
CA LYS A 979 35.93 7.78 -27.18
C LYS A 979 34.81 8.74 -27.59
N LEU A 980 33.65 8.60 -26.95
CA LEU A 980 32.49 9.45 -27.21
C LEU A 980 32.78 10.89 -26.79
N ASP A 981 32.13 11.86 -27.45
CA ASP A 981 32.38 13.28 -27.26
C ASP A 981 31.41 13.88 -26.23
N GLU A 982 31.95 14.54 -25.20
CA GLU A 982 31.13 15.11 -24.12
C GLU A 982 30.43 16.41 -24.56
N ALA A 983 31.06 17.20 -25.43
CA ALA A 983 30.47 18.43 -25.94
C ALA A 983 29.22 18.11 -26.78
N TYR A 984 29.35 17.18 -27.73
CA TYR A 984 28.23 16.68 -28.52
C TYR A 984 27.11 16.11 -27.65
N PHE A 985 27.45 15.37 -26.59
CA PHE A 985 26.45 14.89 -25.64
C PHE A 985 25.68 16.05 -25.01
N ARG A 986 26.38 17.06 -24.47
CA ARG A 986 25.75 18.19 -23.79
C ARG A 986 24.95 19.08 -24.74
N GLY A 987 25.43 19.29 -25.96
CA GLY A 987 24.77 20.13 -26.97
C GLY A 987 23.56 19.48 -27.62
N TYR A 988 23.60 18.15 -27.86
CA TYR A 988 22.60 17.49 -28.71
C TYR A 988 21.89 16.31 -28.06
N VAL A 989 22.54 15.53 -27.19
CA VAL A 989 21.93 14.34 -26.56
C VAL A 989 21.21 14.69 -25.25
N GLN A 990 21.84 15.44 -24.35
CA GLN A 990 21.28 15.81 -23.06
C GLN A 990 19.94 16.56 -23.18
N PRO A 991 19.75 17.52 -24.11
CA PRO A 991 18.46 18.17 -24.29
C PRO A 991 17.34 17.20 -24.70
N ILE A 992 17.66 16.15 -25.45
CA ILE A 992 16.70 15.09 -25.79
C ILE A 992 16.27 14.33 -24.54
N LEU A 993 17.21 14.04 -23.64
CA LEU A 993 16.97 13.33 -22.38
C LEU A 993 16.18 14.17 -21.36
N GLU A 994 16.30 15.50 -21.43
CA GLU A 994 15.61 16.47 -20.58
C GLU A 994 14.23 16.88 -21.15
N LYS A 995 13.97 16.58 -22.42
CA LYS A 995 12.69 16.87 -23.07
C LYS A 995 11.59 15.96 -22.55
N ARG A 996 10.48 16.56 -22.11
CA ARG A 996 9.29 15.82 -21.69
C ARG A 996 8.60 15.18 -22.89
N GLY A 997 8.33 13.88 -22.78
CA GLY A 997 7.54 13.11 -23.72
C GLY A 997 6.04 13.34 -23.54
N LYS A 998 5.23 12.61 -24.32
CA LYS A 998 3.76 12.72 -24.31
C LYS A 998 3.11 12.36 -22.97
N ASP A 999 3.79 11.58 -22.14
CA ASP A 999 3.39 11.23 -20.78
C ASP A 999 3.69 12.35 -19.75
N GLY A 1000 4.28 13.46 -20.18
CA GLY A 1000 4.66 14.60 -19.35
C GLY A 1000 6.03 14.48 -18.67
N TYR A 1001 6.80 13.41 -18.93
CA TYR A 1001 8.07 13.13 -18.28
C TYR A 1001 9.24 13.04 -19.26
N ALA A 1002 10.43 13.41 -18.79
CA ALA A 1002 11.68 13.30 -19.52
C ALA A 1002 12.45 12.08 -19.02
N CYS A 1003 13.47 11.63 -19.75
CA CYS A 1003 14.34 10.55 -19.28
C CYS A 1003 14.91 10.89 -17.91
N VAL A 1004 15.43 12.11 -17.73
CA VAL A 1004 16.01 12.56 -16.46
C VAL A 1004 15.04 12.53 -15.27
N HIS A 1005 13.72 12.70 -15.50
CA HIS A 1005 12.74 12.63 -14.41
C HIS A 1005 12.51 11.20 -13.94
N CYS A 1006 12.42 10.25 -14.87
CA CYS A 1006 12.26 8.82 -14.55
C CYS A 1006 13.56 8.22 -14.00
N HIS A 1007 14.70 8.79 -14.39
CA HIS A 1007 16.03 8.28 -14.07
C HIS A 1007 16.75 9.06 -12.95
N ALA A 1008 16.10 10.04 -12.32
CA ALA A 1008 16.69 10.89 -11.29
C ALA A 1008 17.32 10.09 -10.12
N SER A 1009 16.77 8.92 -9.80
CA SER A 1009 17.28 8.01 -8.76
C SER A 1009 17.84 6.69 -9.33
N HIS A 1010 17.98 6.57 -10.65
CA HIS A 1010 18.34 5.34 -11.34
C HIS A 1010 19.88 5.18 -11.39
N ALA A 1011 20.38 4.03 -10.94
CA ALA A 1011 21.80 3.90 -10.60
C ALA A 1011 22.76 3.78 -11.79
N ILE A 1012 22.25 3.29 -12.92
CA ILE A 1012 23.06 3.06 -14.12
C ILE A 1012 23.04 4.28 -15.05
N PHE A 1013 21.95 5.02 -15.05
CA PHE A 1013 21.67 6.11 -15.98
C PHE A 1013 20.81 7.14 -15.27
N ASP A 1014 21.27 8.38 -15.20
CA ASP A 1014 20.57 9.56 -14.65
C ASP A 1014 20.43 10.69 -15.70
N GLY A 1015 20.87 10.41 -16.93
CA GLY A 1015 20.88 11.37 -18.03
C GLY A 1015 22.09 12.29 -18.09
N THR A 1016 23.09 12.12 -17.23
CA THR A 1016 24.39 12.79 -17.35
C THR A 1016 25.33 12.04 -18.30
N TYR A 1017 26.35 12.72 -18.84
CA TYR A 1017 27.36 12.12 -19.72
C TYR A 1017 28.03 10.90 -19.08
N GLY A 1018 28.41 11.01 -17.81
CA GLY A 1018 29.10 9.93 -17.09
C GLY A 1018 28.27 8.66 -16.92
N THR A 1019 26.94 8.79 -16.78
CA THR A 1019 26.05 7.63 -16.68
C THR A 1019 25.57 7.14 -18.05
N ALA A 1020 25.47 8.01 -19.05
CA ALA A 1020 25.22 7.62 -20.44
C ALA A 1020 26.28 6.61 -20.94
N MET A 1021 27.55 6.79 -20.54
CA MET A 1021 28.64 5.86 -20.86
C MET A 1021 28.43 4.42 -20.33
N LYS A 1022 27.55 4.22 -19.35
CA LYS A 1022 27.24 2.90 -18.77
C LYS A 1022 26.15 2.15 -19.53
N VAL A 1023 25.44 2.83 -20.43
CA VAL A 1023 24.26 2.31 -21.17
C VAL A 1023 24.43 2.38 -22.68
N VAL A 1024 25.64 2.67 -23.15
CA VAL A 1024 26.04 2.67 -24.56
C VAL A 1024 27.00 1.54 -24.85
N ASP A 1025 26.84 0.91 -26.01
CA ASP A 1025 27.77 -0.06 -26.56
C ASP A 1025 28.28 0.47 -27.92
N PRO A 1026 29.43 1.17 -27.96
CA PRO A 1026 30.01 1.64 -29.22
C PRO A 1026 30.41 0.51 -30.19
N GLY A 1027 30.60 -0.72 -29.69
CA GLY A 1027 30.88 -1.89 -30.52
C GLY A 1027 29.63 -2.43 -31.22
N GLN A 1028 28.46 -2.24 -30.62
CA GLN A 1028 27.15 -2.52 -31.21
C GLN A 1028 26.16 -1.37 -30.93
N PRO A 1029 26.32 -0.21 -31.60
CA PRO A 1029 25.61 1.03 -31.25
C PRO A 1029 24.11 0.85 -31.09
N GLU A 1030 23.45 0.13 -32.00
CA GLU A 1030 22.00 -0.08 -31.97
C GLU A 1030 21.51 -0.98 -30.83
N THR A 1031 22.39 -1.72 -30.16
CA THR A 1031 22.04 -2.53 -28.97
C THR A 1031 22.17 -1.74 -27.67
N SER A 1032 22.67 -0.50 -27.74
CA SER A 1032 22.79 0.40 -26.59
C SER A 1032 21.44 0.57 -25.90
N LEU A 1033 21.42 0.36 -24.57
CA LEU A 1033 20.20 0.47 -23.78
C LEU A 1033 19.58 1.87 -23.86
N ILE A 1034 20.40 2.91 -23.97
CA ILE A 1034 19.92 4.29 -24.14
C ILE A 1034 19.11 4.46 -25.43
N LEU A 1035 19.37 3.67 -26.49
CA LEU A 1035 18.56 3.69 -27.72
C LEU A 1035 17.38 2.72 -27.65
N MET A 1036 17.61 1.51 -27.15
CA MET A 1036 16.65 0.42 -27.23
C MET A 1036 15.48 0.60 -26.26
N LYS A 1037 15.76 0.89 -24.98
CA LYS A 1037 14.71 0.96 -23.94
C LYS A 1037 13.67 2.06 -24.26
N PRO A 1038 14.05 3.29 -24.62
CA PRO A 1038 13.08 4.36 -24.85
C PRO A 1038 12.23 4.23 -26.13
N THR A 1039 12.42 3.16 -26.90
CA THR A 1039 11.58 2.79 -28.07
C THR A 1039 10.51 1.74 -27.74
N SER A 1040 10.59 1.10 -26.58
CA SER A 1040 9.66 0.06 -26.17
C SER A 1040 8.42 0.64 -25.47
N THR A 1041 7.28 0.00 -25.70
CA THR A 1041 6.01 0.36 -25.04
C THR A 1041 5.88 -0.48 -23.76
N SER A 1042 5.28 0.13 -22.74
CA SER A 1042 4.90 -0.59 -21.53
C SER A 1042 3.96 -1.77 -21.83
N GLU A 1043 3.16 -1.72 -22.91
CA GLU A 1043 2.27 -2.82 -23.37
C GLU A 1043 3.00 -4.13 -23.65
N SER A 1044 4.25 -4.05 -24.15
CA SER A 1044 5.06 -5.23 -24.51
C SER A 1044 5.84 -5.84 -23.33
N GLU A 1045 5.84 -5.16 -22.17
CA GLU A 1045 6.59 -5.59 -20.99
C GLU A 1045 5.86 -6.69 -20.21
N GLY A 1046 6.60 -7.64 -19.64
CA GLY A 1046 6.03 -8.64 -18.74
C GLY A 1046 4.98 -9.57 -19.37
N VAL A 1047 4.89 -9.62 -20.71
CA VAL A 1047 4.02 -10.55 -21.44
C VAL A 1047 4.60 -11.95 -21.35
N ALA A 1048 3.77 -12.95 -21.03
CA ALA A 1048 4.20 -14.34 -20.99
C ALA A 1048 4.82 -14.75 -22.34
N GLY A 1049 6.08 -15.21 -22.32
CA GLY A 1049 6.82 -15.59 -23.53
C GLY A 1049 7.32 -14.43 -24.42
N GLY A 1050 7.25 -13.18 -23.97
CA GLY A 1050 7.71 -12.00 -24.72
C GLY A 1050 9.24 -11.87 -24.78
N ASN A 1051 9.77 -11.45 -25.94
CA ASN A 1051 11.20 -11.25 -26.20
C ASN A 1051 11.64 -9.76 -26.25
N THR A 1052 10.76 -8.82 -25.88
CA THR A 1052 11.02 -7.38 -25.96
C THR A 1052 11.80 -6.88 -24.74
N VAL A 1053 12.77 -5.99 -24.94
CA VAL A 1053 13.53 -5.36 -23.83
C VAL A 1053 12.61 -4.43 -23.05
N ALA A 1054 12.43 -4.69 -21.76
CA ALA A 1054 11.61 -3.85 -20.90
C ALA A 1054 12.32 -2.54 -20.50
N HIS A 1055 11.57 -1.44 -20.51
CA HIS A 1055 12.02 -0.10 -20.15
C HIS A 1055 11.46 0.38 -18.80
N GLY A 1056 10.20 0.06 -18.49
CA GLY A 1056 9.46 0.53 -17.31
C GLY A 1056 8.90 1.95 -17.46
N GLY A 1057 9.45 2.76 -18.37
CA GLY A 1057 9.00 4.12 -18.71
C GLY A 1057 8.28 4.22 -20.06
N GLY A 1058 7.70 5.39 -20.36
CA GLY A 1058 7.05 5.64 -21.66
C GLY A 1058 8.02 5.69 -22.84
N ILE A 1059 7.50 5.57 -24.07
CA ILE A 1059 8.28 5.80 -25.30
C ILE A 1059 8.75 7.25 -25.31
N ARG A 1060 10.06 7.46 -25.48
CA ARG A 1060 10.66 8.80 -25.59
C ARG A 1060 10.90 9.20 -27.04
N TRP A 1061 11.18 8.23 -27.90
CA TRP A 1061 11.36 8.42 -29.34
C TRP A 1061 11.09 7.12 -30.13
N ALA A 1062 10.79 7.28 -31.41
CA ALA A 1062 10.72 6.18 -32.38
C ALA A 1062 12.12 5.91 -32.97
N LYS A 1063 12.35 4.70 -33.51
CA LYS A 1063 13.66 4.31 -34.07
C LYS A 1063 14.12 5.12 -35.28
N ASP A 1064 13.19 5.79 -35.96
CA ASP A 1064 13.42 6.64 -37.13
C ASP A 1064 13.40 8.13 -36.79
N SER A 1065 13.25 8.50 -35.51
CA SER A 1065 13.14 9.90 -35.13
C SER A 1065 14.49 10.62 -35.15
N PRO A 1066 14.50 11.94 -35.34
CA PRO A 1066 15.73 12.74 -35.23
C PRO A 1066 16.44 12.54 -33.89
N GLU A 1067 15.68 12.36 -32.81
CA GLU A 1067 16.23 12.07 -31.49
C GLU A 1067 17.02 10.74 -31.47
N TYR A 1068 16.45 9.66 -31.99
CA TYR A 1068 17.14 8.36 -32.07
C TYR A 1068 18.40 8.46 -32.93
N VAL A 1069 18.30 9.11 -34.09
CA VAL A 1069 19.44 9.27 -35.01
C VAL A 1069 20.54 10.09 -34.37
N THR A 1070 20.22 11.19 -33.68
CA THR A 1070 21.19 12.06 -33.00
C THR A 1070 21.97 11.28 -31.93
N ILE A 1071 21.27 10.48 -31.13
CA ILE A 1071 21.89 9.64 -30.10
C ILE A 1071 22.74 8.52 -30.74
N LEU A 1072 22.24 7.90 -31.81
CA LEU A 1072 22.96 6.84 -32.51
C LEU A 1072 24.25 7.35 -33.16
N GLU A 1073 24.22 8.51 -33.80
CA GLU A 1073 25.40 9.13 -34.42
C GLU A 1073 26.43 9.53 -33.36
N TRP A 1074 26.00 10.02 -32.21
CA TRP A 1074 26.89 10.22 -31.06
C TRP A 1074 27.60 8.92 -30.65
N ILE A 1075 26.87 7.81 -30.49
CA ILE A 1075 27.44 6.50 -30.11
C ILE A 1075 28.39 5.95 -31.19
N LYS A 1076 28.14 6.26 -32.47
CA LYS A 1076 29.04 5.94 -33.59
C LYS A 1076 30.30 6.82 -33.63
N GLY A 1077 30.36 7.89 -32.84
CA GLY A 1077 31.53 8.75 -32.70
C GLY A 1077 31.42 10.14 -33.29
N ALA A 1078 30.21 10.64 -33.55
CA ALA A 1078 30.00 12.04 -33.90
C ALA A 1078 30.57 12.97 -32.81
N LYS A 1079 31.09 14.12 -33.25
CA LYS A 1079 31.72 15.13 -32.41
C LYS A 1079 31.17 16.49 -32.79
N GLU A 1080 31.14 17.39 -31.82
CA GLU A 1080 30.74 18.79 -32.02
C GLU A 1080 31.84 19.61 -32.72
#